data_AF-A0A2H3JQC5-F1
#
_entry.id   AF-A0A2H3JQC5-F1
#
_cell.length_a   1.000
_cell.length_b   1.000
_cell.length_c   1.000
_cell.angle_alpha   90.00
_cell.angle_beta   90.00
_cell.angle_gamma   90.00
#
_symmetry.space_group_name_H-M   'P 1'
#
loop_
_entity.id
_entity.type
_entity.pdbx_description
1 polymer ?
#
loop_
_entity_poly.entity_id
_entity_poly.type
_entity_poly.pdbx_seq_one_letter_code
_entity_poly.pdbx_strand_id
1 'polypeptide(L)'
;MLSSKALLSRLQGQAPSSLPVSTHSLSSTESLVSVDEVDEHYSQSPVNSVISLPDDEAVIQDLEHKLANASLALEAKTSMLKTLETSAEDLEQTLIAVRQECNQAHTTIAAQDKQIRELEAERDSAQAECASTHEWLTVASAELEAEHSARAKADERVRELQTQLDQNDSIIAMSNELHDTLSQELRAERAGRQEAEESNRDFQARCRAAEERAARAEEALTTQTAELDAERSACQRAREDARELRSRREDLSALLSATEGALDRTSNELKLERSRHKETEKELAAAEDQLWVQASELEERSNEFESLRAKSEGEITELKAMCARFKGEIEENQQRSAQIERELVEFGSSTEKRIDELAENAVRSQVAHDAQVAALEARCADLATERDAAYDCVAAIKEQLATAEATHAEARTESEAQHADATRKVRELEICIAGLELESKTSTARVRKLEDQAAQAAERRMRVNEEADKAQALVEEVQGKLARANEEAAKTHALVEELEGRLASATSFSRAEQLARQSEHMARVDAEAQTKARDREIARLTDRADALQRALIDVEAVMQARDAEIVKLTDRIDELKLEDDRKAAKIATLGSESSVGLEKLQQECAELRSKLASEEMAANAAQAGLDAQRTARWNVEERMVTQTRKMEELSGKVTALTAELQRTNEKCARYRSERNKARKEIERMAIRL
;
A
#
# COMPACT_ATOMS: atom_id res chain seq x y z
N MET A 1 -53.35 32.85 18.25
CA MET A 1 -54.57 32.39 18.94
C MET A 1 -54.54 32.87 20.38
N LEU A 2 -55.71 33.20 20.89
CA LEU A 2 -55.98 34.09 22.02
C LEU A 2 -55.68 33.46 23.40
N SER A 3 -55.27 34.34 24.32
CA SER A 3 -55.70 34.45 25.73
C SER A 3 -55.50 33.25 26.68
N SER A 4 -54.55 33.39 27.62
CA SER A 4 -54.62 32.77 28.96
C SER A 4 -53.81 33.53 30.04
N LYS A 5 -53.55 34.84 29.86
CA LYS A 5 -52.80 35.66 30.84
C LYS A 5 -53.64 36.74 31.55
N ALA A 6 -54.97 36.59 31.60
CA ALA A 6 -55.87 37.62 32.14
C ALA A 6 -56.91 37.12 33.16
N LEU A 7 -56.64 36.04 33.92
CA LEU A 7 -57.60 35.49 34.89
C LEU A 7 -57.03 35.19 36.29
N LEU A 8 -56.06 35.96 36.79
CA LEU A 8 -55.64 35.89 38.20
C LEU A 8 -55.43 37.28 38.82
N SER A 9 -56.40 38.18 38.60
CA SER A 9 -56.51 39.47 39.29
C SER A 9 -57.97 39.73 39.67
N ARG A 10 -58.50 38.99 40.66
CA ARG A 10 -59.66 39.39 41.49
C ARG A 10 -59.96 38.30 42.52
N LEU A 11 -59.39 38.45 43.71
CA LEU A 11 -59.99 38.11 45.01
C LEU A 11 -59.04 38.65 46.09
N GLN A 12 -59.02 39.97 46.19
CA GLN A 12 -58.36 40.69 47.28
C GLN A 12 -59.39 41.69 47.81
N GLY A 13 -59.90 41.40 49.01
CA GLY A 13 -60.84 42.27 49.70
C GLY A 13 -61.89 41.50 50.49
N GLN A 14 -61.51 41.03 51.68
CA GLN A 14 -62.28 41.20 52.93
C GLN A 14 -61.59 40.47 54.07
N ALA A 15 -60.96 41.24 54.95
CA ALA A 15 -60.84 40.87 56.37
C ALA A 15 -62.24 40.99 57.01
N PRO A 16 -62.55 40.37 58.17
CA PRO A 16 -61.87 40.77 59.41
C PRO A 16 -61.67 39.68 60.50
N SER A 17 -60.62 39.90 61.31
CA SER A 17 -60.49 39.74 62.78
C SER A 17 -61.16 38.57 63.54
N SER A 18 -60.37 37.83 64.34
CA SER A 18 -60.47 37.78 65.83
C SER A 18 -59.46 36.78 66.45
N LEU A 19 -58.49 37.30 67.21
CA LEU A 19 -58.18 37.10 68.64
C LEU A 19 -57.93 35.66 69.18
N PRO A 20 -56.82 35.43 69.92
CA PRO A 20 -56.68 34.30 70.84
C PRO A 20 -57.17 34.67 72.24
N VAL A 21 -57.99 33.81 72.87
CA VAL A 21 -58.46 33.92 74.26
C VAL A 21 -57.96 32.67 74.99
N SER A 22 -56.90 32.77 75.79
CA SER A 22 -56.91 33.06 77.24
C SER A 22 -57.71 32.05 78.05
N THR A 23 -56.97 31.15 78.72
CA THR A 23 -57.43 30.27 79.78
C THR A 23 -57.77 31.07 81.03
N HIS A 24 -59.06 31.18 81.38
CA HIS A 24 -59.49 31.48 82.73
C HIS A 24 -60.57 30.50 83.16
N SER A 25 -60.18 29.63 84.09
CA SER A 25 -61.07 28.95 85.02
C SER A 25 -61.72 29.99 85.93
N LEU A 26 -63.03 29.89 86.13
CA LEU A 26 -63.82 30.12 87.35
C LEU A 26 -65.29 30.40 86.95
N SER A 27 -66.22 29.64 87.52
CA SER A 27 -67.60 30.09 87.73
C SER A 27 -68.24 29.26 88.85
N SER A 28 -68.91 29.98 89.75
CA SER A 28 -69.35 29.61 91.09
C SER A 28 -70.87 29.41 91.16
N THR A 29 -71.27 28.61 92.16
CA THR A 29 -72.44 28.76 93.06
C THR A 29 -73.87 28.77 92.51
N GLU A 30 -74.67 27.83 93.01
CA GLU A 30 -75.95 28.07 93.73
C GLU A 30 -76.23 26.81 94.58
N SER A 31 -76.22 26.90 95.92
CA SER A 31 -77.29 27.37 96.81
C SER A 31 -78.42 26.35 96.96
N LEU A 32 -78.33 25.52 98.01
CA LEU A 32 -79.48 24.80 98.56
C LEU A 32 -79.44 24.93 100.09
N VAL A 33 -80.39 25.73 100.55
CA VAL A 33 -80.77 26.00 101.93
C VAL A 33 -81.49 24.78 102.48
N SER A 34 -81.00 24.19 103.57
CA SER A 34 -81.75 23.26 104.42
C SER A 34 -82.20 24.02 105.67
N VAL A 35 -83.49 24.36 105.70
CA VAL A 35 -84.23 24.77 106.90
C VAL A 35 -85.17 23.61 107.18
N ASP A 36 -85.02 22.98 108.34
CA ASP A 36 -86.06 22.20 108.97
C ASP A 36 -85.86 22.19 110.49
N GLU A 37 -87.00 22.11 111.18
CA GLU A 37 -87.19 21.84 112.60
C GLU A 37 -87.08 23.03 113.58
N VAL A 38 -88.18 23.78 113.65
CA VAL A 38 -88.72 24.27 114.93
C VAL A 38 -90.13 23.72 115.07
N ASP A 39 -90.36 22.80 115.99
CA ASP A 39 -91.65 22.73 116.69
C ASP A 39 -91.52 22.08 118.07
N GLU A 40 -92.55 22.31 118.89
CA GLU A 40 -92.82 21.80 120.24
C GLU A 40 -92.43 22.70 121.43
N HIS A 41 -93.36 23.55 121.87
CA HIS A 41 -94.32 23.18 122.93
C HIS A 41 -95.13 24.39 123.45
N TYR A 42 -96.45 24.21 123.52
CA TYR A 42 -97.36 24.50 124.66
C TYR A 42 -97.08 25.77 125.50
N SER A 43 -98.01 26.64 125.90
CA SER A 43 -99.47 26.61 125.99
C SER A 43 -99.91 27.86 126.80
N GLN A 44 -101.20 28.19 126.74
CA GLN A 44 -101.99 28.94 127.74
C GLN A 44 -101.82 30.48 127.88
N SER A 45 -102.88 31.17 127.44
CA SER A 45 -103.50 32.35 128.10
C SER A 45 -104.86 31.86 128.68
N PRO A 46 -105.62 32.55 129.58
CA PRO A 46 -105.50 33.92 130.11
C PRO A 46 -105.85 34.15 131.62
N VAL A 47 -105.45 35.33 132.10
CA VAL A 47 -106.06 36.30 133.05
C VAL A 47 -107.35 35.92 133.84
N ASN A 48 -107.37 36.06 135.19
CA ASN A 48 -108.11 37.14 135.90
C ASN A 48 -108.20 37.02 137.44
N SER A 49 -108.19 38.20 138.04
CA SER A 49 -108.37 38.54 139.45
C SER A 49 -109.83 38.93 139.77
N VAL A 50 -110.34 38.36 140.87
CA VAL A 50 -111.04 39.05 141.99
C VAL A 50 -112.53 39.53 141.82
N ILE A 51 -113.35 39.15 142.84
CA ILE A 51 -114.65 39.68 143.36
C ILE A 51 -115.99 39.06 142.89
N SER A 52 -116.59 38.32 143.84
CA SER A 52 -117.98 38.25 144.34
C SER A 52 -119.21 37.94 143.45
N LEU A 53 -119.97 36.93 143.92
CA LEU A 53 -121.38 36.51 143.70
C LEU A 53 -122.39 37.66 143.55
N PRO A 54 -123.53 37.52 142.80
CA PRO A 54 -124.53 36.46 142.99
C PRO A 54 -125.33 35.92 141.76
N ASP A 55 -126.05 34.81 142.02
CA ASP A 55 -127.22 34.15 141.39
C ASP A 55 -127.16 33.51 139.97
N ASP A 56 -127.53 32.21 139.95
CA ASP A 56 -127.03 31.12 139.08
C ASP A 56 -128.01 30.61 137.98
N GLU A 57 -128.29 31.36 136.91
CA GLU A 57 -128.98 30.72 135.75
C GLU A 57 -128.56 31.30 134.38
N ALA A 58 -128.26 32.60 134.31
CA ALA A 58 -127.93 33.25 133.03
C ALA A 58 -126.50 32.94 132.51
N VAL A 59 -125.57 32.54 133.39
CA VAL A 59 -124.17 32.28 133.02
C VAL A 59 -124.00 30.92 132.33
N ILE A 60 -124.85 29.94 132.64
CA ILE A 60 -124.78 28.59 132.05
C ILE A 60 -125.09 28.64 130.55
N GLN A 61 -126.13 29.39 130.14
CA GLN A 61 -126.49 29.51 128.72
C GLN A 61 -125.45 30.27 127.87
N ASP A 62 -124.79 31.28 128.42
CA ASP A 62 -123.73 32.02 127.70
C ASP A 62 -122.43 31.20 127.56
N LEU A 63 -122.13 30.32 128.54
CA LEU A 63 -121.03 29.36 128.45
C LEU A 63 -121.32 28.22 127.47
N GLU A 64 -122.56 27.72 127.41
CA GLU A 64 -122.98 26.72 126.41
C GLU A 64 -122.91 27.27 124.97
N HIS A 65 -123.29 28.53 124.77
CA HIS A 65 -123.17 29.20 123.47
C HIS A 65 -121.70 29.44 123.07
N LYS A 66 -120.82 29.79 124.01
CA LYS A 66 -119.37 29.92 123.76
C LYS A 66 -118.71 28.57 123.50
N LEU A 67 -119.16 27.48 124.15
CA LEU A 67 -118.70 26.12 123.88
C LEU A 67 -119.12 25.66 122.48
N ALA A 68 -120.36 25.93 122.06
CA ALA A 68 -120.84 25.62 120.71
C ALA A 68 -120.03 26.37 119.64
N ASN A 69 -119.77 27.67 119.83
CA ASN A 69 -118.92 28.44 118.92
C ASN A 69 -117.46 27.99 118.90
N ALA A 70 -116.91 27.57 120.05
CA ALA A 70 -115.57 26.98 120.11
C ALA A 70 -115.51 25.63 119.39
N SER A 71 -116.57 24.81 119.47
CA SER A 71 -116.65 23.53 118.75
C SER A 71 -116.72 23.72 117.24
N LEU A 72 -117.52 24.67 116.74
CA LEU A 72 -117.59 25.02 115.32
C LEU A 72 -116.27 25.62 114.81
N ALA A 73 -115.58 26.42 115.62
CA ALA A 73 -114.25 26.94 115.28
C ALA A 73 -113.19 25.82 115.25
N LEU A 74 -113.31 24.81 116.11
CA LEU A 74 -112.43 23.65 116.13
C LEU A 74 -112.69 22.75 114.89
N GLU A 75 -113.95 22.51 114.53
CA GLU A 75 -114.34 21.79 113.32
C GLU A 75 -113.89 22.51 112.04
N ALA A 76 -114.05 23.84 111.97
CA ALA A 76 -113.55 24.64 110.86
C ALA A 76 -112.01 24.57 110.76
N LYS A 77 -111.29 24.60 111.89
CA LYS A 77 -109.83 24.44 111.92
C LYS A 77 -109.38 23.03 111.54
N THR A 78 -110.08 21.99 111.99
CA THR A 78 -109.77 20.61 111.60
C THR A 78 -110.09 20.36 110.12
N SER A 79 -111.16 20.97 109.59
CA SER A 79 -111.43 20.96 108.16
C SER A 79 -110.33 21.69 107.37
N MET A 80 -109.85 22.84 107.87
CA MET A 80 -108.78 23.61 107.23
C MET A 80 -107.44 22.87 107.28
N LEU A 81 -107.14 22.20 108.39
CA LEU A 81 -105.97 21.32 108.52
C LEU A 81 -106.04 20.16 107.52
N LYS A 82 -107.20 19.50 107.40
CA LYS A 82 -107.38 18.45 106.37
C LYS A 82 -107.19 18.98 104.96
N THR A 83 -107.69 20.18 104.63
CA THR A 83 -107.46 20.77 103.30
C THR A 83 -106.00 21.15 103.06
N LEU A 84 -105.28 21.56 104.11
CA LEU A 84 -103.85 21.85 104.03
C LEU A 84 -103.02 20.57 103.91
N GLU A 85 -103.39 19.50 104.61
CA GLU A 85 -102.79 18.17 104.47
C GLU A 85 -103.00 17.63 103.05
N THR A 86 -104.22 17.69 102.51
CA THR A 86 -104.47 17.28 101.12
C THR A 86 -103.71 18.15 100.13
N SER A 87 -103.61 19.46 100.37
CA SER A 87 -102.84 20.36 99.51
C SER A 87 -101.33 20.12 99.61
N ALA A 88 -100.83 19.71 100.77
CA ALA A 88 -99.44 19.35 100.98
C ALA A 88 -99.12 18.02 100.27
N GLU A 89 -99.99 17.02 100.39
CA GLU A 89 -99.89 15.75 99.66
C GLU A 89 -99.95 15.96 98.14
N ASP A 90 -100.86 16.81 97.64
CA ASP A 90 -100.97 17.15 96.22
C ASP A 90 -99.71 17.88 95.70
N LEU A 91 -99.16 18.80 96.50
CA LEU A 91 -97.90 19.49 96.18
C LEU A 91 -96.71 18.52 96.19
N GLU A 92 -96.67 17.58 97.14
CA GLU A 92 -95.63 16.55 97.21
C GLU A 92 -95.71 15.62 95.99
N GLN A 93 -96.90 15.19 95.59
CA GLN A 93 -97.11 14.41 94.36
C GLN A 93 -96.70 15.19 93.12
N THR A 94 -97.03 16.48 93.04
CA THR A 94 -96.62 17.36 91.94
C THR A 94 -95.09 17.51 91.89
N LEU A 95 -94.45 17.65 93.06
CA LEU A 95 -92.99 17.76 93.17
C LEU A 95 -92.28 16.45 92.80
N ILE A 96 -92.86 15.29 93.14
CA ILE A 96 -92.38 13.98 92.69
C ILE A 96 -92.51 13.86 91.16
N ALA A 97 -93.65 14.26 90.59
CA ALA A 97 -93.87 14.24 89.15
C ALA A 97 -92.86 15.13 88.41
N VAL A 98 -92.67 16.37 88.85
CA VAL A 98 -91.67 17.30 88.29
C VAL A 98 -90.26 16.74 88.43
N ARG A 99 -89.91 16.11 89.54
CA ARG A 99 -88.60 15.44 89.71
C ARG A 99 -88.42 14.29 88.72
N GLN A 100 -89.47 13.50 88.48
CA GLN A 100 -89.43 12.42 87.49
C GLN A 100 -89.27 12.97 86.07
N GLU A 101 -89.99 14.03 85.72
CA GLU A 101 -89.84 14.74 84.43
C GLU A 101 -88.43 15.33 84.26
N CYS A 102 -87.88 15.97 85.30
CA CYS A 102 -86.51 16.46 85.29
C CYS A 102 -85.49 15.33 85.11
N ASN A 103 -85.67 14.20 85.80
CA ASN A 103 -84.78 13.05 85.64
C ASN A 103 -84.87 12.46 84.23
N GLN A 104 -86.07 12.34 83.66
CA GLN A 104 -86.26 11.91 82.27
C GLN A 104 -85.61 12.89 81.28
N ALA A 105 -85.78 14.20 81.49
CA ALA A 105 -85.14 15.22 80.68
C ALA A 105 -83.61 15.15 80.77
N HIS A 106 -83.04 14.97 81.97
CA HIS A 106 -81.60 14.79 82.15
C HIS A 106 -81.06 13.55 81.44
N THR A 107 -81.76 12.42 81.50
CA THR A 107 -81.34 11.22 80.75
C THR A 107 -81.41 11.42 79.24
N THR A 108 -82.41 12.16 78.77
CA THR A 108 -82.57 12.48 77.34
C THR A 108 -81.47 13.44 76.85
N ILE A 109 -81.17 14.48 77.63
CA ILE A 109 -80.07 15.42 77.36
C ILE A 109 -78.74 14.67 77.34
N ALA A 110 -78.47 13.81 78.32
CA ALA A 110 -77.24 13.02 78.35
C ALA A 110 -77.11 12.08 77.14
N ALA A 111 -78.22 11.50 76.66
CA ALA A 111 -78.24 10.69 75.45
C ALA A 111 -78.00 11.52 74.18
N GLN A 112 -78.59 12.72 74.09
CA GLN A 112 -78.38 13.66 72.97
C GLN A 112 -76.95 14.19 72.95
N ASP A 113 -76.38 14.56 74.10
CA ASP A 113 -74.98 14.98 74.22
C ASP A 113 -74.02 13.86 73.78
N LYS A 114 -74.36 12.61 74.08
CA LYS A 114 -73.59 11.45 73.60
C LYS A 114 -73.67 11.33 72.07
N GLN A 115 -74.86 11.46 71.48
CA GLN A 115 -75.04 11.44 70.02
C GLN A 115 -74.31 12.60 69.33
N ILE A 116 -74.33 13.80 69.91
CA ILE A 116 -73.60 14.96 69.38
C ILE A 116 -72.11 14.66 69.33
N ARG A 117 -71.52 14.11 70.41
CA ARG A 117 -70.10 13.76 70.42
C ARG A 117 -69.75 12.66 69.42
N GLU A 118 -70.62 11.68 69.23
CA GLU A 118 -70.45 10.62 68.22
C GLU A 118 -70.46 11.22 66.81
N LEU A 119 -71.40 12.11 66.50
CA LEU A 119 -71.48 12.81 65.21
C LEU A 119 -70.31 13.78 64.98
N GLU A 120 -69.82 14.45 66.02
CA GLU A 120 -68.62 15.29 65.94
C GLU A 120 -67.37 14.45 65.64
N ALA A 121 -67.22 13.29 66.29
CA ALA A 121 -66.14 12.36 66.00
C ALA A 121 -66.21 11.79 64.57
N GLU A 122 -67.41 11.45 64.08
CA GLU A 122 -67.63 11.02 62.69
C GLU A 122 -67.30 12.12 61.69
N ARG A 123 -67.71 13.37 61.95
CA ARG A 123 -67.37 14.53 61.12
C ARG A 123 -65.86 14.74 61.08
N ASP A 124 -65.19 14.72 62.23
CA ASP A 124 -63.75 14.94 62.31
C ASP A 124 -62.97 13.81 61.60
N SER A 125 -63.45 12.57 61.69
CA SER A 125 -62.92 11.43 60.92
C SER A 125 -63.10 11.62 59.41
N ALA A 126 -64.31 11.97 58.96
CA ALA A 126 -64.58 12.23 57.55
C ALA A 126 -63.78 13.42 57.00
N GLN A 127 -63.53 14.44 57.83
CA GLN A 127 -62.73 15.60 57.47
C GLN A 127 -61.24 15.24 57.37
N ALA A 128 -60.74 14.35 58.22
CA ALA A 128 -59.38 13.81 58.12
C ALA A 128 -59.21 12.94 56.85
N GLU A 129 -60.20 12.10 56.50
CA GLU A 129 -60.20 11.33 55.25
C GLU A 129 -60.25 12.24 54.01
N CYS A 130 -61.09 13.29 54.03
CA CYS A 130 -61.12 14.30 52.97
C CYS A 130 -59.76 15.01 52.82
N ALA A 131 -59.11 15.37 53.93
CA ALA A 131 -57.80 16.00 53.89
C ALA A 131 -56.72 15.06 53.33
N SER A 132 -56.72 13.79 53.76
CA SER A 132 -55.78 12.77 53.28
C SER A 132 -55.96 12.48 51.78
N THR A 133 -57.20 12.35 51.32
CA THR A 133 -57.49 12.14 49.89
C THR A 133 -57.12 13.36 49.05
N HIS A 134 -57.31 14.58 49.57
CA HIS A 134 -56.87 15.80 48.90
C HIS A 134 -55.34 15.88 48.78
N GLU A 135 -54.61 15.52 49.83
CA GLU A 135 -53.14 15.44 49.81
C GLU A 135 -52.65 14.38 48.79
N TRP A 136 -53.29 13.22 48.76
CA TRP A 136 -52.98 12.18 47.78
C TRP A 136 -53.24 12.64 46.33
N LEU A 137 -54.36 13.32 46.09
CA LEU A 137 -54.70 13.86 44.76
C LEU A 137 -53.73 14.97 44.32
N THR A 138 -53.27 15.80 45.25
CA THR A 138 -52.27 16.84 44.93
C THR A 138 -50.91 16.23 44.60
N VAL A 139 -50.47 15.21 45.33
CA VAL A 139 -49.26 14.45 45.00
C VAL A 139 -49.39 13.77 43.63
N ALA A 140 -50.49 13.05 43.39
CA ALA A 140 -50.74 12.39 42.11
C ALA A 140 -50.80 13.37 40.92
N SER A 141 -51.38 14.57 41.13
CA SER A 141 -51.40 15.63 40.10
C SER A 141 -49.98 16.13 39.81
N ALA A 142 -49.15 16.34 40.84
CA ALA A 142 -47.78 16.78 40.65
C ALA A 142 -46.91 15.71 39.94
N GLU A 143 -47.12 14.43 40.25
CA GLU A 143 -46.46 13.31 39.57
C GLU A 143 -46.87 13.22 38.09
N LEU A 144 -48.15 13.41 37.78
CA LEU A 144 -48.66 13.42 36.41
C LEU A 144 -48.09 14.60 35.60
N GLU A 145 -48.00 15.79 36.20
CA GLU A 145 -47.37 16.96 35.57
C GLU A 145 -45.87 16.74 35.32
N ALA A 146 -45.16 16.12 36.28
CA ALA A 146 -43.76 15.74 36.12
C ALA A 146 -43.58 14.73 34.98
N GLU A 147 -44.47 13.75 34.87
CA GLU A 147 -44.46 12.76 33.78
C GLU A 147 -44.72 13.42 32.42
N HIS A 148 -45.73 14.30 32.32
CA HIS A 148 -46.00 15.04 31.08
C HIS A 148 -44.81 15.90 30.65
N SER A 149 -44.13 16.56 31.59
CA SER A 149 -42.90 17.31 31.33
C SER A 149 -41.76 16.41 30.86
N ALA A 150 -41.60 15.23 31.46
CA ALA A 150 -40.60 14.25 31.04
C ALA A 150 -40.88 13.70 29.63
N ARG A 151 -42.14 13.39 29.31
CA ARG A 151 -42.57 12.96 27.98
C ARG A 151 -42.33 14.04 26.93
N ALA A 152 -42.66 15.30 27.23
CA ALA A 152 -42.41 16.41 26.31
C ALA A 152 -40.91 16.57 25.98
N LYS A 153 -40.03 16.45 26.99
CA LYS A 153 -38.57 16.47 26.79
C LYS A 153 -38.07 15.26 25.99
N ALA A 154 -38.64 14.07 26.22
CA ALA A 154 -38.31 12.88 25.44
C ALA A 154 -38.71 13.06 23.96
N ASP A 155 -39.90 13.59 23.69
CA ASP A 155 -40.37 13.88 22.33
C ASP A 155 -39.50 14.94 21.63
N GLU A 156 -39.06 15.97 22.36
CA GLU A 156 -38.12 16.96 21.85
C GLU A 156 -36.77 16.33 21.48
N ARG A 157 -36.25 15.43 22.33
CA ARG A 157 -35.01 14.70 22.04
C ARG A 157 -35.16 13.77 20.84
N VAL A 158 -36.31 13.12 20.67
CA VAL A 158 -36.60 12.29 19.49
C VAL A 158 -36.60 13.14 18.22
N ARG A 159 -37.22 14.33 18.24
CA ARG A 159 -37.18 15.25 17.09
C ARG A 159 -35.77 15.71 16.76
N GLU A 160 -34.97 16.04 17.77
CA GLU A 160 -33.58 16.44 17.58
C GLU A 160 -32.74 15.30 16.96
N LEU A 161 -32.86 14.08 17.48
CA LEU A 161 -32.18 12.91 16.92
C LEU A 161 -32.64 12.60 15.50
N GLN A 162 -33.93 12.79 15.18
CA GLN A 162 -34.43 12.63 13.82
C GLN A 162 -33.79 13.65 12.87
N THR A 163 -33.69 14.92 13.26
CA THR A 163 -33.01 15.92 12.43
C THR A 163 -31.53 15.62 12.22
N GLN A 164 -30.85 15.04 13.22
CA GLN A 164 -29.45 14.61 13.08
C GLN A 164 -29.31 13.41 12.14
N LEU A 165 -30.27 12.47 12.16
CA LEU A 165 -30.30 11.36 11.21
C LEU A 165 -30.50 11.86 9.78
N ASP A 166 -31.46 12.75 9.55
CA ASP A 166 -31.72 13.31 8.22
C ASP A 166 -30.49 14.08 7.68
N GLN A 167 -29.76 14.79 8.54
CA GLN A 167 -28.49 15.44 8.19
C GLN A 167 -27.40 14.42 7.84
N ASN A 168 -27.27 13.35 8.61
CA ASN A 168 -26.31 12.29 8.34
C ASN A 168 -26.62 11.57 7.01
N ASP A 169 -27.89 11.30 6.73
CA ASP A 169 -28.32 10.70 5.46
C ASP A 169 -28.00 11.62 4.29
N SER A 170 -28.17 12.94 4.45
CA SER A 170 -27.72 13.92 3.45
C SER A 170 -26.20 13.92 3.25
N ILE A 171 -25.41 13.78 4.32
CA ILE A 171 -23.95 13.69 4.23
C ILE A 171 -23.53 12.41 3.51
N ILE A 172 -24.18 11.29 3.81
CA ILE A 172 -23.93 10.00 3.13
C ILE A 172 -24.27 10.11 1.65
N ALA A 173 -25.41 10.72 1.29
CA ALA A 173 -25.78 10.95 -0.10
C ALA A 173 -24.73 11.79 -0.84
N MET A 174 -24.31 12.92 -0.28
CA MET A 174 -23.24 13.75 -0.86
C MET A 174 -21.91 12.99 -0.98
N SER A 175 -21.54 12.20 0.04
CA SER A 175 -20.31 11.39 0.00
C SER A 175 -20.35 10.35 -1.11
N ASN A 176 -21.50 9.73 -1.37
CA ASN A 176 -21.66 8.76 -2.44
C ASN A 176 -21.57 9.45 -3.82
N GLU A 177 -22.20 10.61 -4.01
CA GLU A 177 -22.07 11.39 -5.25
C GLU A 177 -20.61 11.80 -5.52
N LEU A 178 -19.90 12.23 -4.48
CA LEU A 178 -18.48 12.60 -4.58
C LEU A 178 -17.62 11.37 -4.91
N HIS A 179 -17.92 10.22 -4.31
CA HIS A 179 -17.24 8.95 -4.61
C HIS A 179 -17.48 8.49 -6.05
N ASP A 180 -18.71 8.60 -6.55
CA ASP A 180 -19.06 8.27 -7.93
C ASP A 180 -18.35 9.18 -8.93
N THR A 181 -18.29 10.48 -8.63
CA THR A 181 -17.59 11.48 -9.44
C THR A 181 -16.09 11.17 -9.50
N LEU A 182 -15.44 10.97 -8.34
CA LEU A 182 -14.03 10.59 -8.28
C LEU A 182 -13.75 9.25 -8.98
N SER A 183 -14.68 8.29 -8.87
CA SER A 183 -14.58 7.00 -9.56
C SER A 183 -14.70 7.16 -11.08
N GLN A 184 -15.52 8.08 -11.57
CA GLN A 184 -15.59 8.41 -13.00
C GLN A 184 -14.32 9.11 -13.48
N GLU A 185 -13.80 10.09 -12.74
CA GLU A 185 -12.53 10.75 -13.06
C GLU A 185 -11.37 9.77 -13.11
N LEU A 186 -11.28 8.85 -12.14
CA LEU A 186 -10.24 7.81 -12.13
C LEU A 186 -10.35 6.86 -13.33
N ARG A 187 -11.57 6.54 -13.79
CA ARG A 187 -11.78 5.74 -15.01
C ARG A 187 -11.35 6.51 -16.26
N ALA A 188 -11.70 7.79 -16.37
CA ALA A 188 -11.29 8.64 -17.48
C ALA A 188 -9.76 8.82 -17.52
N GLU A 189 -9.12 8.98 -16.36
CA GLU A 189 -7.68 9.09 -16.22
C GLU A 189 -6.96 7.79 -16.62
N ARG A 190 -7.48 6.64 -16.19
CA ARG A 190 -6.97 5.33 -16.61
C ARG A 190 -7.11 5.11 -18.12
N ALA A 191 -8.23 5.50 -18.72
CA ALA A 191 -8.42 5.43 -20.16
C ALA A 191 -7.40 6.33 -20.89
N GLY A 192 -7.21 7.58 -20.44
CA GLY A 192 -6.22 8.49 -21.01
C GLY A 192 -4.78 7.98 -20.88
N ARG A 193 -4.42 7.36 -19.74
CA ARG A 193 -3.10 6.71 -19.58
C ARG A 193 -2.94 5.54 -20.56
N GLN A 194 -3.98 4.72 -20.72
CA GLN A 194 -3.92 3.59 -21.64
C GLN A 194 -3.73 4.05 -23.10
N GLU A 195 -4.46 5.09 -23.54
CA GLU A 195 -4.28 5.70 -24.86
C GLU A 195 -2.87 6.27 -25.04
N ALA A 196 -2.31 6.91 -24.02
CA ALA A 196 -0.93 7.41 -24.05
C ALA A 196 0.11 6.27 -24.12
N GLU A 197 -0.11 5.17 -23.40
CA GLU A 197 0.74 3.98 -23.48
C GLU A 197 0.67 3.32 -24.86
N GLU A 198 -0.51 3.19 -25.45
CA GLU A 198 -0.71 2.65 -26.80
C GLU A 198 -0.02 3.54 -27.84
N SER A 199 -0.18 4.87 -27.74
CA SER A 199 0.51 5.84 -28.59
C SER A 199 2.05 5.76 -28.44
N ASN A 200 2.56 5.55 -27.22
CA ASN A 200 3.99 5.37 -26.98
C ASN A 200 4.50 4.05 -27.58
N ARG A 201 3.74 2.95 -27.47
CA ARG A 201 4.09 1.67 -28.12
C ARG A 201 4.14 1.82 -29.64
N ASP A 202 3.16 2.51 -30.23
CA ASP A 202 3.13 2.80 -31.66
C ASP A 202 4.30 3.68 -32.09
N PHE A 203 4.65 4.70 -31.32
CA PHE A 203 5.80 5.55 -31.57
C PHE A 203 7.11 4.74 -31.52
N GLN A 204 7.30 3.91 -30.50
CA GLN A 204 8.47 3.04 -30.39
C GLN A 204 8.57 2.05 -31.55
N ALA A 205 7.45 1.47 -31.99
CA ALA A 205 7.42 0.60 -33.16
C ALA A 205 7.85 1.34 -34.44
N ARG A 206 7.41 2.59 -34.61
CA ARG A 206 7.86 3.45 -35.74
C ARG A 206 9.34 3.78 -35.66
N CYS A 207 9.87 4.06 -34.48
CA CYS A 207 11.31 4.29 -34.28
C CYS A 207 12.12 3.05 -34.65
N ARG A 208 11.77 1.86 -34.14
CA ARG A 208 12.44 0.60 -34.50
C ARG A 208 12.40 0.34 -36.01
N ALA A 209 11.24 0.55 -36.64
CA ALA A 209 11.12 0.39 -38.09
C ALA A 209 11.95 1.43 -38.88
N ALA A 210 12.16 2.63 -38.33
CA ALA A 210 13.04 3.64 -38.92
C ALA A 210 14.51 3.28 -38.75
N GLU A 211 14.91 2.79 -37.57
CA GLU A 211 16.26 2.27 -37.30
C GLU A 211 16.61 1.09 -38.20
N GLU A 212 15.69 0.13 -38.37
CA GLU A 212 15.88 -0.99 -39.32
C GLU A 212 16.04 -0.50 -40.76
N ARG A 213 15.26 0.50 -41.18
CA ARG A 213 15.41 1.11 -42.51
C ARG A 213 16.75 1.82 -42.67
N ALA A 214 17.22 2.51 -41.63
CA ALA A 214 18.53 3.16 -41.62
C ALA A 214 19.66 2.13 -41.70
N ALA A 215 19.60 1.07 -40.90
CA ALA A 215 20.59 -0.01 -40.93
C ALA A 215 20.67 -0.70 -42.31
N ARG A 216 19.52 -0.99 -42.94
CA ARG A 216 19.50 -1.53 -44.32
C ARG A 216 20.07 -0.54 -45.34
N ALA A 217 19.84 0.75 -45.17
CA ALA A 217 20.41 1.77 -46.04
C ALA A 217 21.93 1.88 -45.86
N GLU A 218 22.44 1.78 -44.63
CA GLU A 218 23.89 1.72 -44.35
C GLU A 218 24.53 0.46 -44.93
N GLU A 219 23.89 -0.70 -44.81
CA GLU A 219 24.34 -1.95 -45.46
C GLU A 219 24.37 -1.81 -47.00
N ALA A 220 23.34 -1.18 -47.58
CA ALA A 220 23.31 -0.90 -49.02
C ALA A 220 24.40 0.10 -49.46
N LEU A 221 24.70 1.11 -48.64
CA LEU A 221 25.76 2.07 -48.92
C LEU A 221 27.14 1.41 -48.81
N THR A 222 27.38 0.61 -47.77
CA THR A 222 28.66 -0.10 -47.58
C THR A 222 28.92 -1.08 -48.71
N THR A 223 27.91 -1.85 -49.13
CA THR A 223 28.01 -2.74 -50.30
C THR A 223 28.29 -1.95 -51.58
N GLN A 224 27.57 -0.85 -51.86
CA GLN A 224 27.85 0.01 -53.01
C GLN A 224 29.27 0.61 -52.98
N THR A 225 29.76 1.03 -51.81
CA THR A 225 31.13 1.56 -51.70
C THR A 225 32.17 0.48 -52.00
N ALA A 226 31.97 -0.75 -51.53
CA ALA A 226 32.85 -1.87 -51.83
C ALA A 226 32.82 -2.23 -53.32
N GLU A 227 31.65 -2.21 -53.96
CA GLU A 227 31.51 -2.40 -55.41
C GLU A 227 32.24 -1.33 -56.21
N LEU A 228 32.10 -0.05 -55.83
CA LEU A 228 32.80 1.07 -56.48
C LEU A 228 34.32 0.97 -56.31
N ASP A 229 34.81 0.56 -55.15
CA ASP A 229 36.25 0.38 -54.94
C ASP A 229 36.80 -0.83 -55.68
N ALA A 230 36.01 -1.91 -55.82
CA ALA A 230 36.34 -3.04 -56.68
C ALA A 230 36.38 -2.61 -58.17
N GLU A 231 35.41 -1.81 -58.63
CA GLU A 231 35.36 -1.27 -59.98
C GLU A 231 36.53 -0.32 -60.26
N ARG A 232 36.87 0.57 -59.32
CA ARG A 232 38.05 1.44 -59.39
C ARG A 232 39.33 0.64 -59.51
N SER A 233 39.47 -0.42 -58.71
CA SER A 233 40.63 -1.33 -58.75
C SER A 233 40.72 -2.10 -60.06
N ALA A 234 39.58 -2.53 -60.62
CA ALA A 234 39.51 -3.16 -61.94
C ALA A 234 39.87 -2.17 -63.06
N CYS A 235 39.33 -0.94 -63.00
CA CYS A 235 39.66 0.13 -63.94
C CYS A 235 41.13 0.53 -63.89
N GLN A 236 41.74 0.56 -62.70
CA GLN A 236 43.16 0.83 -62.55
C GLN A 236 44.01 -0.26 -63.19
N ARG A 237 43.71 -1.54 -62.93
CA ARG A 237 44.37 -2.67 -63.58
C ARG A 237 44.22 -2.60 -65.10
N ALA A 238 43.01 -2.38 -65.61
CA ALA A 238 42.78 -2.23 -67.04
C ALA A 238 43.56 -1.05 -67.66
N ARG A 239 43.76 0.05 -66.92
CA ARG A 239 44.60 1.17 -67.37
C ARG A 239 46.08 0.82 -67.38
N GLU A 240 46.56 0.06 -66.39
CA GLU A 240 47.94 -0.46 -66.34
C GLU A 240 48.19 -1.43 -67.50
N ASP A 241 47.30 -2.39 -67.71
CA ASP A 241 47.34 -3.32 -68.85
C ASP A 241 47.33 -2.55 -70.19
N ALA A 242 46.46 -1.53 -70.32
CA ALA A 242 46.41 -0.70 -71.53
C ALA A 242 47.67 0.16 -71.72
N ARG A 243 48.41 0.50 -70.67
CA ARG A 243 49.73 1.15 -70.78
C ARG A 243 50.79 0.13 -71.19
N GLU A 244 50.78 -1.06 -70.61
CA GLU A 244 51.71 -2.13 -70.96
C GLU A 244 51.53 -2.56 -72.43
N LEU A 245 50.30 -2.75 -72.88
CA LEU A 245 50.00 -3.06 -74.29
C LEU A 245 50.44 -1.93 -75.23
N ARG A 246 50.33 -0.67 -74.82
CA ARG A 246 50.85 0.47 -75.60
C ARG A 246 52.37 0.45 -75.69
N SER A 247 53.06 0.23 -74.56
CA SER A 247 54.52 0.06 -74.54
C SER A 247 54.95 -1.08 -75.44
N ARG A 248 54.35 -2.26 -75.30
CA ARG A 248 54.64 -3.43 -76.15
C ARG A 248 54.36 -3.15 -77.63
N ARG A 249 53.31 -2.41 -77.96
CA ARG A 249 53.02 -1.98 -79.33
C ARG A 249 54.11 -1.04 -79.86
N GLU A 250 54.55 -0.07 -79.05
CA GLU A 250 55.63 0.84 -79.41
C GLU A 250 56.95 0.09 -79.62
N ASP A 251 57.28 -0.85 -78.73
CA ASP A 251 58.45 -1.74 -78.84
C ASP A 251 58.40 -2.59 -80.11
N LEU A 252 57.26 -3.23 -80.39
CA LEU A 252 57.04 -4.02 -81.61
C LEU A 252 57.09 -3.13 -82.86
N SER A 253 56.55 -1.92 -82.82
CA SER A 253 56.62 -0.97 -83.94
C SER A 253 58.05 -0.51 -84.18
N ALA A 254 58.84 -0.28 -83.12
CA ALA A 254 60.25 0.05 -83.22
C ALA A 254 61.07 -1.12 -83.77
N LEU A 255 60.79 -2.35 -83.33
CA LEU A 255 61.39 -3.57 -83.88
C LEU A 255 61.04 -3.74 -85.36
N LEU A 256 59.76 -3.59 -85.73
CA LEU A 256 59.32 -3.68 -87.13
C LEU A 256 60.04 -2.63 -87.99
N SER A 257 60.09 -1.38 -87.55
CA SER A 257 60.81 -0.31 -88.25
C SER A 257 62.32 -0.60 -88.37
N ALA A 258 62.94 -1.16 -87.33
CA ALA A 258 64.34 -1.57 -87.37
C ALA A 258 64.57 -2.74 -88.33
N THR A 259 63.66 -3.73 -88.37
CA THR A 259 63.72 -4.86 -89.30
C THR A 259 63.47 -4.45 -90.74
N GLU A 260 62.52 -3.54 -91.00
CA GLU A 260 62.31 -2.93 -92.32
C GLU A 260 63.57 -2.17 -92.76
N GLY A 261 64.17 -1.38 -91.88
CA GLY A 261 65.43 -0.69 -92.15
C GLY A 261 66.62 -1.65 -92.40
N ALA A 262 66.62 -2.85 -91.82
CA ALA A 262 67.61 -3.89 -92.09
C ALA A 262 67.33 -4.62 -93.42
N LEU A 263 66.07 -4.89 -93.74
CA LEU A 263 65.63 -5.43 -95.03
C LEU A 263 65.94 -4.49 -96.18
N ASP A 264 65.74 -3.19 -96.02
CA ASP A 264 66.11 -2.19 -97.02
C ASP A 264 67.63 -2.12 -97.25
N ARG A 265 68.42 -2.21 -96.17
CA ARG A 265 69.89 -2.28 -96.26
C ARG A 265 70.34 -3.53 -97.02
N THR A 266 69.86 -4.71 -96.64
CA THR A 266 70.20 -5.97 -97.32
C THR A 266 69.70 -6.01 -98.76
N SER A 267 68.52 -5.45 -99.06
CA SER A 267 68.00 -5.30 -100.42
C SER A 267 68.86 -4.37 -101.27
N ASN A 268 69.33 -3.26 -100.71
CA ASN A 268 70.26 -2.35 -101.38
C ASN A 268 71.64 -2.98 -101.58
N GLU A 269 72.15 -3.74 -100.61
CA GLU A 269 73.38 -4.52 -100.74
C GLU A 269 73.25 -5.59 -101.84
N LEU A 270 72.15 -6.33 -101.90
CA LEU A 270 71.89 -7.29 -102.99
C LEU A 270 71.77 -6.62 -104.35
N LYS A 271 71.19 -5.42 -104.43
CA LYS A 271 71.18 -4.62 -105.68
C LYS A 271 72.59 -4.21 -106.07
N LEU A 272 73.42 -3.81 -105.10
CA LEU A 272 74.82 -3.45 -105.30
C LEU A 272 75.65 -4.66 -105.76
N GLU A 273 75.47 -5.81 -105.12
CA GLU A 273 76.08 -7.08 -105.53
C GLU A 273 75.61 -7.49 -106.92
N ARG A 274 74.33 -7.34 -107.26
CA ARG A 274 73.84 -7.58 -108.63
C ARG A 274 74.47 -6.62 -109.65
N SER A 275 74.70 -5.35 -109.31
CA SER A 275 75.44 -4.45 -110.21
C SER A 275 76.90 -4.87 -110.37
N ARG A 276 77.56 -5.30 -109.29
CA ARG A 276 78.93 -5.85 -109.34
C ARG A 276 78.96 -7.14 -110.17
N HIS A 277 78.00 -8.03 -109.99
CA HIS A 277 77.89 -9.28 -110.76
C HIS A 277 77.69 -9.02 -112.25
N LYS A 278 76.92 -7.98 -112.61
CA LYS A 278 76.77 -7.52 -113.99
C LYS A 278 78.04 -6.88 -114.55
N GLU A 279 78.81 -6.18 -113.73
CA GLU A 279 80.15 -5.68 -114.12
C GLU A 279 81.11 -6.84 -114.34
N THR A 280 81.15 -7.82 -113.43
CA THR A 280 81.97 -9.02 -113.62
C THR A 280 81.52 -9.84 -114.81
N GLU A 281 80.21 -9.94 -115.11
CA GLU A 281 79.72 -10.58 -116.33
C GLU A 281 80.15 -9.85 -117.60
N LYS A 282 80.20 -8.51 -117.59
CA LYS A 282 80.75 -7.72 -118.70
C LYS A 282 82.25 -7.90 -118.85
N GLU A 283 82.98 -7.96 -117.74
CA GLU A 283 84.41 -8.28 -117.74
C GLU A 283 84.66 -9.71 -118.23
N LEU A 284 83.80 -10.66 -117.87
CA LEU A 284 83.86 -12.04 -118.35
C LEU A 284 83.54 -12.13 -119.84
N ALA A 285 82.53 -11.41 -120.33
CA ALA A 285 82.22 -11.31 -121.76
C ALA A 285 83.37 -10.64 -122.54
N ALA A 286 84.01 -9.60 -121.98
CA ALA A 286 85.19 -8.99 -122.58
C ALA A 286 86.41 -9.91 -122.57
N ALA A 287 86.58 -10.72 -121.52
CA ALA A 287 87.59 -11.76 -121.44
C ALA A 287 87.28 -12.91 -122.42
N GLU A 288 86.02 -13.28 -122.61
CA GLU A 288 85.57 -14.25 -123.62
C GLU A 288 85.83 -13.74 -125.03
N ASP A 289 85.57 -12.46 -125.34
CA ASP A 289 85.91 -11.85 -126.64
C ASP A 289 87.43 -11.79 -126.86
N GLN A 290 88.23 -11.49 -125.82
CA GLN A 290 89.69 -11.57 -125.90
C GLN A 290 90.20 -13.01 -126.10
N LEU A 291 89.57 -13.98 -125.43
CA LEU A 291 89.84 -15.39 -125.63
C LEU A 291 89.39 -15.87 -127.00
N TRP A 292 88.34 -15.29 -127.59
CA TRP A 292 87.90 -15.56 -128.96
C TRP A 292 88.90 -15.04 -129.99
N VAL A 293 89.46 -13.86 -129.77
CA VAL A 293 90.57 -13.33 -130.59
C VAL A 293 91.82 -14.21 -130.46
N GLN A 294 92.18 -14.62 -129.24
CA GLN A 294 93.29 -15.56 -129.02
C GLN A 294 93.01 -16.96 -129.59
N ALA A 295 91.77 -17.43 -129.55
CA ALA A 295 91.35 -18.69 -130.13
C ALA A 295 91.40 -18.64 -131.66
N SER A 296 91.04 -17.52 -132.27
CA SER A 296 91.15 -17.31 -133.72
C SER A 296 92.63 -17.23 -134.17
N GLU A 297 93.51 -16.61 -133.38
CA GLU A 297 94.97 -16.62 -133.60
C GLU A 297 95.59 -18.02 -133.37
N LEU A 298 95.02 -18.81 -132.47
CA LEU A 298 95.39 -20.20 -132.24
C LEU A 298 94.83 -21.15 -133.30
N GLU A 299 93.70 -20.83 -133.94
CA GLU A 299 93.08 -21.61 -135.02
C GLU A 299 93.84 -21.41 -136.34
N GLU A 300 94.37 -20.21 -136.61
CA GLU A 300 95.34 -19.98 -137.69
C GLU A 300 96.66 -20.74 -137.46
N ARG A 301 97.15 -20.82 -136.21
CA ARG A 301 98.32 -21.64 -135.86
C ARG A 301 98.00 -23.15 -135.84
N SER A 302 96.78 -23.54 -135.50
CA SER A 302 96.33 -24.94 -135.45
C SER A 302 96.20 -25.53 -136.86
N ASN A 303 95.79 -24.74 -137.85
CA ASN A 303 95.81 -25.16 -139.26
C ASN A 303 97.24 -25.39 -139.81
N GLU A 304 98.27 -24.75 -139.23
CA GLU A 304 99.68 -25.06 -139.51
C GLU A 304 100.19 -26.31 -138.75
N PHE A 305 99.61 -26.64 -137.58
CA PHE A 305 99.96 -27.82 -136.79
C PHE A 305 99.17 -29.10 -137.15
N GLU A 306 98.01 -29.01 -137.78
CA GLU A 306 97.26 -30.17 -138.29
C GLU A 306 97.93 -30.83 -139.52
N SER A 307 98.80 -30.08 -140.23
CA SER A 307 99.76 -30.63 -141.20
C SER A 307 100.87 -31.47 -140.54
N LEU A 308 101.14 -31.26 -139.24
CA LEU A 308 102.20 -31.95 -138.47
C LEU A 308 101.66 -32.98 -137.46
N ARG A 309 100.36 -32.99 -137.16
CA ARG A 309 99.69 -33.93 -136.23
C ARG A 309 99.22 -35.24 -136.88
N ALA A 310 99.52 -35.44 -138.17
CA ALA A 310 99.52 -36.76 -138.81
C ALA A 310 100.68 -37.68 -138.33
N LYS A 311 101.37 -37.32 -137.23
CA LYS A 311 102.59 -38.00 -136.75
C LYS A 311 102.64 -38.41 -135.29
N SER A 312 101.58 -38.28 -134.47
CA SER A 312 101.70 -38.70 -133.06
C SER A 312 100.40 -39.17 -132.39
N GLU A 313 99.70 -40.09 -133.05
CA GLU A 313 98.71 -41.04 -132.50
C GLU A 313 99.30 -41.99 -131.43
N GLY A 314 100.11 -41.46 -130.50
CA GLY A 314 100.92 -42.27 -129.59
C GLY A 314 100.38 -42.46 -128.18
N GLU A 315 99.63 -41.52 -127.61
CA GLU A 315 99.52 -41.49 -126.14
C GLU A 315 98.09 -41.28 -125.63
N ILE A 316 97.18 -42.07 -126.20
CA ILE A 316 95.97 -42.54 -125.51
C ILE A 316 96.41 -43.58 -124.47
N THR A 317 96.85 -43.15 -123.29
CA THR A 317 96.96 -44.08 -122.14
C THR A 317 96.80 -43.45 -120.75
N GLU A 318 96.88 -42.12 -120.56
CA GLU A 318 97.01 -41.55 -119.20
C GLU A 318 95.77 -40.88 -118.59
N LEU A 319 94.70 -40.62 -119.33
CA LEU A 319 93.50 -39.95 -118.77
C LEU A 319 92.43 -40.90 -118.23
N LYS A 320 92.79 -42.18 -118.02
CA LYS A 320 92.03 -43.14 -117.18
C LYS A 320 92.15 -42.84 -115.67
N ALA A 321 92.95 -41.85 -115.26
CA ALA A 321 93.16 -41.45 -113.87
C ALA A 321 92.18 -40.37 -113.33
N MET A 322 91.30 -39.79 -114.16
CA MET A 322 90.47 -38.65 -113.74
C MET A 322 89.12 -39.01 -113.09
N CYS A 323 88.74 -40.29 -113.07
CA CYS A 323 87.51 -40.79 -112.42
C CYS A 323 87.58 -40.83 -110.88
N ALA A 324 88.67 -40.35 -110.26
CA ALA A 324 88.86 -40.33 -108.81
C ALA A 324 88.38 -39.06 -108.09
N ARG A 325 87.81 -38.06 -108.80
CA ARG A 325 87.49 -36.73 -108.22
C ARG A 325 86.04 -36.48 -107.75
N PHE A 326 85.08 -37.36 -108.02
CA PHE A 326 83.67 -37.17 -107.57
C PHE A 326 83.36 -37.73 -106.17
N LYS A 327 84.39 -38.04 -105.36
CA LYS A 327 84.21 -38.57 -103.99
C LYS A 327 84.14 -37.48 -102.90
N GLY A 328 84.36 -36.20 -103.25
CA GLY A 328 84.40 -35.08 -102.29
C GLY A 328 83.07 -34.35 -102.05
N GLU A 329 82.09 -34.43 -102.96
CA GLU A 329 80.86 -33.62 -102.88
C GLU A 329 79.72 -34.28 -102.07
N ILE A 330 79.92 -35.52 -101.59
CA ILE A 330 78.95 -36.25 -100.74
C ILE A 330 79.20 -36.02 -99.24
N GLU A 331 80.41 -35.59 -98.83
CA GLU A 331 80.79 -35.42 -97.42
C GLU A 331 80.41 -34.03 -96.85
N GLU A 332 80.24 -33.00 -97.70
CA GLU A 332 79.91 -31.63 -97.25
C GLU A 332 78.41 -31.44 -96.92
N ASN A 333 77.53 -32.28 -97.48
CA ASN A 333 76.09 -32.24 -97.23
C ASN A 333 75.66 -32.99 -95.95
N GLN A 334 76.55 -33.83 -95.39
CA GLN A 334 76.32 -34.53 -94.11
C GLN A 334 76.66 -33.65 -92.89
N GLN A 335 77.49 -32.60 -93.04
CA GLN A 335 77.84 -31.69 -91.94
C GLN A 335 76.79 -30.60 -91.68
N ARG A 336 75.98 -30.22 -92.69
CA ARG A 336 74.89 -29.23 -92.51
C ARG A 336 73.64 -29.78 -91.82
N SER A 337 73.34 -31.08 -91.98
CA SER A 337 72.23 -31.74 -91.26
C SER A 337 72.50 -31.90 -89.76
N ALA A 338 73.77 -32.09 -89.35
CA ALA A 338 74.15 -32.27 -87.95
C ALA A 338 74.19 -30.97 -87.12
N GLN A 339 74.06 -29.80 -87.75
CA GLN A 339 74.05 -28.49 -87.10
C GLN A 339 72.62 -28.01 -86.77
N ILE A 340 71.64 -28.35 -87.61
CA ILE A 340 70.22 -28.07 -87.37
C ILE A 340 69.65 -28.96 -86.24
N GLU A 341 70.13 -30.20 -86.12
CA GLU A 341 69.75 -31.09 -85.01
C GLU A 341 70.28 -30.66 -83.63
N ARG A 342 71.33 -29.81 -83.57
CA ARG A 342 71.83 -29.26 -82.29
C ARG A 342 71.06 -28.04 -81.82
N GLU A 343 70.60 -27.20 -82.73
CA GLU A 343 69.82 -25.99 -82.41
C GLU A 343 68.37 -26.31 -81.96
N LEU A 344 67.80 -27.44 -82.40
CA LEU A 344 66.50 -27.93 -81.94
C LEU A 344 66.53 -28.61 -80.55
N VAL A 345 67.69 -29.10 -80.09
CA VAL A 345 67.88 -29.66 -78.74
C VAL A 345 68.10 -28.56 -77.69
N GLU A 346 68.72 -27.44 -78.05
CA GLU A 346 68.88 -26.29 -77.15
C GLU A 346 67.55 -25.56 -76.85
N PHE A 347 66.61 -25.50 -77.82
CA PHE A 347 65.29 -24.88 -77.60
C PHE A 347 64.35 -25.74 -76.72
N GLY A 348 64.49 -27.06 -76.74
CA GLY A 348 63.77 -27.99 -75.86
C GLY A 348 64.25 -27.93 -74.40
N SER A 349 65.57 -27.80 -74.18
CA SER A 349 66.16 -27.74 -72.83
C SER A 349 65.85 -26.46 -72.04
N SER A 350 65.49 -25.37 -72.73
CA SER A 350 65.11 -24.09 -72.10
C SER A 350 63.63 -24.04 -71.69
N THR A 351 62.76 -24.81 -72.35
CA THR A 351 61.34 -24.90 -72.02
C THR A 351 61.07 -25.93 -70.91
N GLU A 352 61.84 -27.02 -70.87
CA GLU A 352 61.77 -28.04 -69.82
C GLU A 352 62.23 -27.51 -68.45
N LYS A 353 63.33 -26.73 -68.39
CA LYS A 353 63.77 -26.02 -67.17
C LYS A 353 62.75 -25.02 -66.63
N ARG A 354 61.96 -24.40 -67.51
CA ARG A 354 60.94 -23.41 -67.14
C ARG A 354 59.65 -24.05 -66.63
N ILE A 355 59.37 -25.29 -67.06
CA ILE A 355 58.29 -26.14 -66.54
C ILE A 355 58.68 -26.72 -65.18
N ASP A 356 59.92 -27.15 -65.00
CA ASP A 356 60.44 -27.63 -63.71
C ASP A 356 60.52 -26.50 -62.65
N GLU A 357 60.89 -25.27 -63.03
CA GLU A 357 60.86 -24.09 -62.14
C GLU A 357 59.43 -23.67 -61.75
N LEU A 358 58.43 -23.86 -62.63
CA LEU A 358 57.02 -23.60 -62.31
C LEU A 358 56.42 -24.73 -61.44
N ALA A 359 56.87 -25.98 -61.61
CA ALA A 359 56.49 -27.10 -60.75
C ALA A 359 57.12 -26.98 -59.35
N GLU A 360 58.40 -26.55 -59.23
CA GLU A 360 59.03 -26.29 -57.93
C GLU A 360 58.36 -25.12 -57.18
N ASN A 361 57.92 -24.07 -57.88
CA ASN A 361 57.20 -22.95 -57.26
C ASN A 361 55.77 -23.32 -56.82
N ALA A 362 55.09 -24.20 -57.58
CA ALA A 362 53.79 -24.74 -57.17
C ALA A 362 53.92 -25.65 -55.92
N VAL A 363 54.97 -26.49 -55.85
CA VAL A 363 55.23 -27.34 -54.67
C VAL A 363 55.69 -26.51 -53.45
N ARG A 364 56.48 -25.44 -53.62
CA ARG A 364 56.84 -24.54 -52.51
C ARG A 364 55.64 -23.73 -52.01
N SER A 365 54.73 -23.33 -52.90
CA SER A 365 53.46 -22.68 -52.52
C SER A 365 52.52 -23.65 -51.81
N GLN A 366 52.45 -24.90 -52.23
CA GLN A 366 51.64 -25.95 -51.59
C GLN A 366 52.19 -26.28 -50.19
N VAL A 367 53.52 -26.44 -50.04
CA VAL A 367 54.15 -26.71 -48.73
C VAL A 367 54.04 -25.52 -47.77
N ALA A 368 54.08 -24.28 -48.26
CA ALA A 368 53.81 -23.10 -47.44
C ALA A 368 52.35 -23.01 -47.01
N HIS A 369 51.42 -23.39 -47.89
CA HIS A 369 49.99 -23.42 -47.57
C HIS A 369 49.65 -24.58 -46.61
N ASP A 370 50.26 -25.75 -46.77
CA ASP A 370 50.09 -26.90 -45.88
C ASP A 370 50.74 -26.64 -44.51
N ALA A 371 51.85 -25.89 -44.45
CA ALA A 371 52.45 -25.44 -43.19
C ALA A 371 51.59 -24.38 -42.48
N GLN A 372 50.89 -23.50 -43.22
CA GLN A 372 49.92 -22.56 -42.64
C GLN A 372 48.66 -23.27 -42.16
N VAL A 373 48.18 -24.29 -42.87
CA VAL A 373 47.05 -25.13 -42.46
C VAL A 373 47.42 -25.95 -41.22
N ALA A 374 48.61 -26.57 -41.18
CA ALA A 374 49.08 -27.30 -40.00
C ALA A 374 49.30 -26.37 -38.78
N ALA A 375 49.77 -25.13 -38.99
CA ALA A 375 49.88 -24.14 -37.93
C ALA A 375 48.52 -23.63 -37.42
N LEU A 376 47.52 -23.53 -38.30
CA LEU A 376 46.14 -23.19 -37.93
C LEU A 376 45.43 -24.36 -37.23
N GLU A 377 45.66 -25.60 -37.66
CA GLU A 377 45.13 -26.80 -37.00
C GLU A 377 45.74 -26.99 -35.60
N ALA A 378 47.05 -26.75 -35.44
CA ALA A 378 47.70 -26.74 -34.14
C ALA A 378 47.13 -25.63 -33.23
N ARG A 379 46.90 -24.43 -33.78
CA ARG A 379 46.32 -23.31 -33.02
C ARG A 379 44.84 -23.53 -32.69
N CYS A 380 44.10 -24.26 -33.52
CA CYS A 380 42.73 -24.69 -33.21
C CYS A 380 42.70 -25.81 -32.15
N ALA A 381 43.69 -26.70 -32.12
CA ALA A 381 43.86 -27.69 -31.06
C ALA A 381 44.23 -27.03 -29.73
N ASP A 382 45.13 -26.05 -29.74
CA ASP A 382 45.51 -25.26 -28.56
C ASP A 382 44.29 -24.47 -28.02
N LEU A 383 43.52 -23.81 -28.90
CA LEU A 383 42.29 -23.13 -28.52
C LEU A 383 41.18 -24.09 -28.03
N ALA A 384 41.13 -25.32 -28.52
CA ALA A 384 40.23 -26.35 -27.98
C ALA A 384 40.64 -26.76 -26.56
N THR A 385 41.95 -26.90 -26.30
CA THR A 385 42.45 -27.19 -24.94
C THR A 385 42.30 -26.02 -23.97
N GLU A 386 42.45 -24.77 -24.44
CA GLU A 386 42.16 -23.58 -23.62
C GLU A 386 40.67 -23.44 -23.33
N ARG A 387 39.80 -23.79 -24.29
CA ARG A 387 38.35 -23.82 -24.11
C ARG A 387 37.95 -24.90 -23.11
N ASP A 388 38.52 -26.09 -23.19
CA ASP A 388 38.21 -27.19 -22.28
C ASP A 388 38.77 -26.89 -20.87
N ALA A 389 39.96 -26.27 -20.76
CA ALA A 389 40.48 -25.75 -19.49
C ALA A 389 39.62 -24.60 -18.92
N ALA A 390 39.03 -23.75 -19.76
CA ALA A 390 38.07 -22.73 -19.33
C ALA A 390 36.74 -23.34 -18.86
N TYR A 391 36.27 -24.42 -19.48
CA TYR A 391 35.10 -25.16 -19.02
C TYR A 391 35.36 -25.89 -17.70
N ASP A 392 36.55 -26.47 -17.51
CA ASP A 392 36.97 -27.06 -16.24
C ASP A 392 37.13 -25.99 -15.14
N CYS A 393 37.62 -24.79 -15.48
CA CYS A 393 37.64 -23.64 -14.57
C CYS A 393 36.23 -23.19 -14.19
N VAL A 394 35.29 -23.15 -15.14
CA VAL A 394 33.89 -22.81 -14.86
C VAL A 394 33.21 -23.90 -14.03
N ALA A 395 33.55 -25.19 -14.24
CA ALA A 395 33.07 -26.29 -13.41
C ALA A 395 33.62 -26.19 -11.98
N ALA A 396 34.92 -25.90 -11.83
CA ALA A 396 35.56 -25.68 -10.52
C ALA A 396 35.01 -24.43 -9.81
N ILE A 397 34.72 -23.35 -10.54
CA ILE A 397 34.07 -22.16 -9.98
C ILE A 397 32.63 -22.48 -9.58
N LYS A 398 31.89 -23.29 -10.34
CA LYS A 398 30.53 -23.72 -9.97
C LYS A 398 30.53 -24.65 -8.75
N GLU A 399 31.53 -25.52 -8.62
CA GLU A 399 31.71 -26.38 -7.45
C GLU A 399 32.12 -25.54 -6.22
N GLN A 400 33.03 -24.57 -6.40
CA GLN A 400 33.37 -23.59 -5.37
C GLN A 400 32.18 -22.71 -4.99
N LEU A 401 31.34 -22.30 -5.95
CA LEU A 401 30.12 -21.55 -5.68
C LEU A 401 29.09 -22.41 -4.94
N ALA A 402 28.93 -23.68 -5.30
CA ALA A 402 28.02 -24.60 -4.59
C ALA A 402 28.51 -24.90 -3.16
N THR A 403 29.82 -25.06 -2.95
CA THR A 403 30.39 -25.19 -1.60
C THR A 403 30.36 -23.88 -0.81
N ALA A 404 30.51 -22.73 -1.48
CA ALA A 404 30.33 -21.42 -0.87
C ALA A 404 28.87 -21.19 -0.48
N GLU A 405 27.91 -21.56 -1.32
CA GLU A 405 26.48 -21.47 -1.02
C GLU A 405 26.06 -22.44 0.10
N ALA A 406 26.62 -23.66 0.13
CA ALA A 406 26.42 -24.61 1.22
C ALA A 406 27.01 -24.10 2.55
N THR A 407 28.23 -23.55 2.53
CA THR A 407 28.85 -22.95 3.72
C THR A 407 28.18 -21.63 4.13
N HIS A 408 27.62 -20.86 3.21
CA HIS A 408 26.83 -19.66 3.51
C HIS A 408 25.42 -20.00 4.04
N ALA A 409 24.85 -21.12 3.62
CA ALA A 409 23.61 -21.66 4.17
C ALA A 409 23.82 -22.22 5.58
N GLU A 410 24.91 -22.96 5.81
CA GLU A 410 25.31 -23.39 7.16
C GLU A 410 25.61 -22.20 8.06
N ALA A 411 26.36 -21.20 7.59
CA ALA A 411 26.64 -19.97 8.34
C ALA A 411 25.38 -19.11 8.59
N ARG A 412 24.37 -19.14 7.70
CA ARG A 412 23.07 -18.50 7.95
C ARG A 412 22.27 -19.25 9.00
N THR A 413 22.26 -20.58 9.01
CA THR A 413 21.61 -21.36 10.07
C THR A 413 22.33 -21.22 11.42
N GLU A 414 23.65 -21.07 11.42
CA GLU A 414 24.44 -20.83 12.64
C GLU A 414 24.30 -19.37 13.13
N SER A 415 24.21 -18.39 12.23
CA SER A 415 23.93 -17.00 12.55
C SER A 415 22.50 -16.80 13.03
N GLU A 416 21.50 -17.48 12.45
CA GLU A 416 20.11 -17.47 12.93
C GLU A 416 19.97 -18.19 14.26
N ALA A 417 20.73 -19.26 14.51
CA ALA A 417 20.81 -19.90 15.83
C ALA A 417 21.49 -19.00 16.87
N GLN A 418 22.55 -18.28 16.51
CA GLN A 418 23.22 -17.31 17.38
C GLN A 418 22.36 -16.05 17.61
N HIS A 419 21.56 -15.63 16.63
CA HIS A 419 20.62 -14.52 16.77
C HIS A 419 19.41 -14.94 17.60
N ALA A 420 18.93 -16.18 17.48
CA ALA A 420 17.89 -16.74 18.35
C ALA A 420 18.38 -16.88 19.80
N ASP A 421 19.64 -17.30 20.02
CA ASP A 421 20.26 -17.39 21.35
C ASP A 421 20.57 -16.00 21.94
N ALA A 422 20.97 -15.03 21.11
CA ALA A 422 21.13 -13.63 21.51
C ALA A 422 19.79 -12.97 21.83
N THR A 423 18.72 -13.25 21.07
CA THR A 423 17.37 -12.75 21.35
C THR A 423 16.77 -13.43 22.59
N ARG A 424 17.15 -14.68 22.87
CA ARG A 424 16.84 -15.37 24.12
C ARG A 424 17.57 -14.77 25.32
N LYS A 425 18.87 -14.47 25.18
CA LYS A 425 19.67 -13.78 26.21
C LYS A 425 19.24 -12.33 26.43
N VAL A 426 18.83 -11.61 25.39
CA VAL A 426 18.25 -10.27 25.52
C VAL A 426 16.89 -10.35 26.23
N ARG A 427 16.03 -11.33 25.93
CA ARG A 427 14.80 -11.57 26.68
C ARG A 427 15.04 -12.00 28.13
N GLU A 428 16.06 -12.83 28.39
CA GLU A 428 16.45 -13.22 29.76
C GLU A 428 17.03 -12.03 30.54
N LEU A 429 17.77 -11.14 29.90
CA LEU A 429 18.27 -9.89 30.49
C LEU A 429 17.17 -8.83 30.65
N GLU A 430 16.21 -8.74 29.75
CA GLU A 430 14.99 -7.92 29.89
C GLU A 430 14.11 -8.42 31.05
N ILE A 431 14.03 -9.74 31.25
CA ILE A 431 13.37 -10.35 32.42
C ILE A 431 14.16 -10.07 33.71
N CYS A 432 15.49 -10.07 33.68
CA CYS A 432 16.32 -9.70 34.84
C CYS A 432 16.28 -8.20 35.17
N ILE A 433 16.22 -7.31 34.17
CA ILE A 433 16.10 -5.86 34.36
C ILE A 433 14.69 -5.50 34.84
N ALA A 434 13.64 -6.14 34.27
CA ALA A 434 12.27 -6.02 34.77
C ALA A 434 12.10 -6.60 36.19
N GLY A 435 12.92 -7.57 36.58
CA GLY A 435 12.98 -8.12 37.95
C GLY A 435 13.62 -7.16 38.96
N LEU A 436 14.68 -6.46 38.58
CA LEU A 436 15.43 -5.55 39.46
C LEU A 436 14.74 -4.18 39.62
N GLU A 437 13.94 -3.73 38.65
CA GLU A 437 13.11 -2.52 38.79
C GLU A 437 11.81 -2.74 39.61
N LEU A 438 11.41 -4.01 39.82
CA LEU A 438 10.24 -4.40 40.61
C LEU A 438 10.54 -4.64 42.11
N GLU A 439 11.80 -4.88 42.49
CA GLU A 439 12.22 -5.03 43.89
C GLU A 439 12.31 -3.70 44.66
N SER A 440 12.30 -2.56 43.95
CA SER A 440 12.31 -1.21 44.55
C SER A 440 10.91 -0.69 44.93
N LYS A 441 9.83 -1.25 44.37
CA LYS A 441 8.44 -0.75 44.56
C LYS A 441 7.47 -1.75 45.21
N THR A 442 7.94 -2.90 45.71
CA THR A 442 7.09 -3.99 46.25
C THR A 442 7.40 -4.45 47.68
N SER A 443 8.00 -3.59 48.51
CA SER A 443 8.03 -3.79 49.98
C SER A 443 6.70 -3.43 50.68
N THR A 444 5.81 -2.71 50.02
CA THR A 444 4.52 -2.24 50.58
C THR A 444 3.27 -2.94 50.01
N ALA A 445 3.42 -3.80 49.00
CA ALA A 445 2.32 -4.59 48.40
C ALA A 445 2.38 -6.11 48.73
N ARG A 446 3.49 -6.58 49.33
CA ARG A 446 3.72 -8.00 49.68
C ARG A 446 2.80 -8.55 50.79
N VAL A 447 2.15 -7.69 51.57
CA VAL A 447 1.20 -8.13 52.62
C VAL A 447 -0.18 -8.48 52.04
N ARG A 448 -0.67 -7.76 51.02
CA ARG A 448 -2.03 -7.96 50.47
C ARG A 448 -2.14 -9.08 49.43
N LYS A 449 -1.03 -9.46 48.77
CA LYS A 449 -1.03 -10.59 47.82
C LYS A 449 -0.90 -11.96 48.49
N LEU A 450 -0.42 -12.01 49.74
CA LEU A 450 -0.40 -13.25 50.55
C LEU A 450 -1.82 -13.65 51.01
N GLU A 451 -2.73 -12.68 51.18
CA GLU A 451 -4.15 -12.90 51.49
C GLU A 451 -4.92 -13.46 50.27
N ASP A 452 -4.60 -13.01 49.05
CA ASP A 452 -5.21 -13.53 47.82
C ASP A 452 -4.63 -14.90 47.37
N GLN A 453 -3.39 -15.22 47.76
CA GLN A 453 -2.76 -16.52 47.48
C GLN A 453 -3.25 -17.64 48.42
N ALA A 454 -3.79 -17.32 49.60
CA ALA A 454 -4.48 -18.28 50.46
C ALA A 454 -5.84 -18.70 49.88
N ALA A 455 -6.56 -17.78 49.23
CA ALA A 455 -7.85 -18.04 48.59
C ALA A 455 -7.72 -18.88 47.30
N GLN A 456 -6.70 -18.63 46.47
CA GLN A 456 -6.46 -19.44 45.25
C GLN A 456 -5.91 -20.85 45.55
N ALA A 457 -5.27 -21.06 46.71
CA ALA A 457 -4.81 -22.38 47.14
C ALA A 457 -5.97 -23.31 47.56
N ALA A 458 -7.08 -22.77 48.06
CA ALA A 458 -8.29 -23.53 48.38
C ALA A 458 -9.04 -23.98 47.10
N GLU A 459 -9.05 -23.14 46.07
CA GLU A 459 -9.68 -23.45 44.78
C GLU A 459 -8.88 -24.46 43.94
N ARG A 460 -7.54 -24.43 44.02
CA ARG A 460 -6.69 -25.46 43.39
C ARG A 460 -6.82 -26.85 44.03
N ARG A 461 -7.17 -26.95 45.32
CA ARG A 461 -7.43 -28.25 45.98
C ARG A 461 -8.73 -28.91 45.53
N MET A 462 -9.80 -28.16 45.25
CA MET A 462 -11.01 -28.73 44.65
C MET A 462 -10.80 -29.18 43.20
N ARG A 463 -10.05 -28.43 42.40
CA ARG A 463 -9.75 -28.81 41.00
C ARG A 463 -8.85 -30.04 40.89
N VAL A 464 -7.90 -30.22 41.81
CA VAL A 464 -7.06 -31.44 41.88
C VAL A 464 -7.87 -32.67 42.29
N ASN A 465 -8.91 -32.52 43.12
CA ASN A 465 -9.82 -33.63 43.44
C ASN A 465 -10.75 -33.98 42.27
N GLU A 466 -11.25 -32.99 41.52
CA GLU A 466 -12.03 -33.24 40.30
C GLU A 466 -11.18 -33.84 39.15
N GLU A 467 -9.88 -33.53 39.10
CA GLU A 467 -8.93 -34.14 38.16
C GLU A 467 -8.50 -35.55 38.62
N ALA A 468 -8.47 -35.83 39.92
CA ALA A 468 -8.26 -37.17 40.45
C ALA A 468 -9.44 -38.12 40.13
N ASP A 469 -10.68 -37.64 40.23
CA ASP A 469 -11.88 -38.41 39.84
C ASP A 469 -11.92 -38.68 38.32
N LYS A 470 -11.43 -37.73 37.50
CA LYS A 470 -11.27 -37.91 36.04
C LYS A 470 -10.12 -38.85 35.68
N ALA A 471 -9.01 -38.82 36.42
CA ALA A 471 -7.91 -39.75 36.26
C ALA A 471 -8.32 -41.18 36.65
N GLN A 472 -9.16 -41.33 37.68
CA GLN A 472 -9.70 -42.63 38.10
C GLN A 472 -10.68 -43.22 37.07
N ALA A 473 -11.53 -42.39 36.46
CA ALA A 473 -12.38 -42.79 35.32
C ALA A 473 -11.56 -43.20 34.08
N LEU A 474 -10.43 -42.51 33.82
CA LEU A 474 -9.49 -42.88 32.75
C LEU A 474 -8.72 -44.17 33.05
N VAL A 475 -8.43 -44.48 34.32
CA VAL A 475 -7.83 -45.76 34.73
C VAL A 475 -8.82 -46.91 34.53
N GLU A 476 -10.10 -46.73 34.82
CA GLU A 476 -11.16 -47.71 34.53
C GLU A 476 -11.36 -47.91 33.02
N GLU A 477 -11.25 -46.83 32.22
CA GLU A 477 -11.29 -46.89 30.76
C GLU A 477 -10.05 -47.60 30.17
N VAL A 478 -8.86 -47.36 30.74
CA VAL A 478 -7.60 -48.01 30.35
C VAL A 478 -7.58 -49.47 30.78
N GLN A 479 -8.13 -49.83 31.94
CA GLN A 479 -8.32 -51.22 32.37
C GLN A 479 -9.36 -51.96 31.51
N GLY A 480 -10.41 -51.27 31.06
CA GLY A 480 -11.35 -51.79 30.05
C GLY A 480 -10.71 -51.99 28.67
N LYS A 481 -9.77 -51.13 28.28
CA LYS A 481 -8.97 -51.25 27.04
C LYS A 481 -7.88 -52.32 27.17
N LEU A 482 -7.31 -52.54 28.36
CA LEU A 482 -6.33 -53.60 28.65
C LEU A 482 -6.99 -55.00 28.67
N ALA A 483 -8.24 -55.10 29.15
CA ALA A 483 -9.04 -56.32 29.09
C ALA A 483 -9.38 -56.71 27.64
N ARG A 484 -9.65 -55.72 26.77
CA ARG A 484 -9.86 -55.93 25.32
C ARG A 484 -8.55 -56.26 24.58
N ALA A 485 -7.43 -55.66 24.97
CA ALA A 485 -6.10 -55.97 24.44
C ALA A 485 -5.60 -57.37 24.85
N ASN A 486 -5.97 -57.88 26.04
CA ASN A 486 -5.69 -59.26 26.45
C ASN A 486 -6.61 -60.29 25.79
N GLU A 487 -7.83 -59.89 25.42
CA GLU A 487 -8.74 -60.72 24.60
C GLU A 487 -8.33 -60.75 23.12
N GLU A 488 -7.72 -59.67 22.61
CA GLU A 488 -7.12 -59.61 21.27
C GLU A 488 -5.74 -60.29 21.21
N ALA A 489 -4.95 -60.29 22.30
CA ALA A 489 -3.69 -61.05 22.40
C ALA A 489 -3.89 -62.58 22.44
N ALA A 490 -5.00 -63.05 23.01
CA ALA A 490 -5.40 -64.46 22.97
C ALA A 490 -5.93 -64.90 21.59
N LYS A 491 -6.47 -63.96 20.80
CA LYS A 491 -6.94 -64.20 19.42
C LYS A 491 -5.81 -64.08 18.39
N THR A 492 -4.76 -63.28 18.64
CA THR A 492 -3.58 -63.18 17.76
C THR A 492 -2.58 -64.32 17.92
N HIS A 493 -2.49 -65.00 19.07
CA HIS A 493 -1.59 -66.15 19.21
C HIS A 493 -2.11 -67.43 18.51
N ALA A 494 -3.43 -67.56 18.34
CA ALA A 494 -4.08 -68.66 17.62
C ALA A 494 -4.23 -68.42 16.11
N LEU A 495 -4.12 -67.17 15.65
CA LEU A 495 -4.16 -66.78 14.23
C LEU A 495 -2.76 -66.66 13.59
N VAL A 496 -1.68 -66.61 14.39
CA VAL A 496 -0.29 -66.57 13.89
C VAL A 496 0.22 -67.96 13.46
N GLU A 497 -0.19 -69.05 14.11
CA GLU A 497 0.21 -70.41 13.68
C GLU A 497 -0.49 -70.90 12.40
N GLU A 498 -1.67 -70.36 12.06
CA GLU A 498 -2.45 -70.81 10.90
C GLU A 498 -2.25 -69.93 9.65
N LEU A 499 -1.77 -68.68 9.80
CA LEU A 499 -1.57 -67.72 8.69
C LEU A 499 -0.12 -67.57 8.21
N GLU A 500 0.89 -68.09 8.92
CA GLU A 500 2.29 -68.13 8.44
C GLU A 500 2.52 -69.15 7.30
N GLY A 501 1.55 -70.02 7.01
CA GLY A 501 1.72 -71.08 6.01
C GLY A 501 1.29 -70.75 4.58
N ARG A 502 0.36 -69.82 4.33
CA ARG A 502 -0.44 -69.93 3.08
C ARG A 502 -0.94 -68.69 2.34
N LEU A 503 -0.59 -67.45 2.68
CA LEU A 503 -1.16 -66.31 1.91
C LEU A 503 -0.24 -65.10 1.68
N ALA A 504 1.03 -65.37 1.33
CA ALA A 504 1.88 -64.39 0.66
C ALA A 504 1.63 -64.40 -0.86
N SER A 505 0.48 -63.89 -1.32
CA SER A 505 0.38 -63.21 -2.63
C SER A 505 -0.95 -62.47 -2.79
N ALA A 506 -0.83 -61.17 -3.07
CA ALA A 506 -1.78 -60.30 -3.79
C ALA A 506 -2.88 -59.54 -3.01
N THR A 507 -2.57 -58.24 -2.82
CA THR A 507 -3.41 -57.06 -3.10
C THR A 507 -4.56 -56.68 -2.15
N SER A 508 -4.31 -55.68 -1.28
CA SER A 508 -5.05 -54.39 -1.27
C SER A 508 -4.59 -53.46 -0.12
N PHE A 509 -3.54 -52.65 -0.35
CA PHE A 509 -3.19 -51.53 0.55
C PHE A 509 -2.50 -50.38 -0.21
N SER A 510 -3.14 -49.84 -1.25
CA SER A 510 -2.52 -48.78 -2.07
C SER A 510 -3.40 -47.53 -2.29
N ARG A 511 -4.68 -47.52 -1.89
CA ARG A 511 -5.58 -46.42 -2.28
C ARG A 511 -5.73 -45.31 -1.24
N ALA A 512 -5.68 -45.64 0.05
CA ALA A 512 -5.81 -44.65 1.12
C ALA A 512 -4.51 -43.83 1.32
N GLU A 513 -3.35 -44.47 1.23
CA GLU A 513 -2.06 -43.81 1.37
C GLU A 513 -1.71 -42.92 0.18
N GLN A 514 -2.20 -43.27 -1.02
CA GLN A 514 -2.02 -42.47 -2.24
C GLN A 514 -2.85 -41.17 -2.21
N LEU A 515 -4.05 -41.19 -1.62
CA LEU A 515 -4.89 -40.00 -1.47
C LEU A 515 -4.35 -39.05 -0.39
N ALA A 516 -3.81 -39.58 0.71
CA ALA A 516 -3.16 -38.77 1.75
C ALA A 516 -1.93 -38.04 1.19
N ARG A 517 -1.06 -38.74 0.46
CA ARG A 517 0.14 -38.15 -0.17
C ARG A 517 -0.21 -37.13 -1.27
N GLN A 518 -1.30 -37.33 -2.01
CA GLN A 518 -1.78 -36.33 -2.99
C GLN A 518 -2.30 -35.06 -2.31
N SER A 519 -3.01 -35.18 -1.18
CA SER A 519 -3.49 -34.00 -0.44
C SER A 519 -2.35 -33.18 0.16
N GLU A 520 -1.30 -33.85 0.66
CA GLU A 520 -0.12 -33.19 1.21
C GLU A 520 0.72 -32.51 0.11
N HIS A 521 0.84 -33.15 -1.06
CA HIS A 521 1.52 -32.56 -2.22
C HIS A 521 0.80 -31.32 -2.76
N MET A 522 -0.53 -31.33 -2.82
CA MET A 522 -1.32 -30.16 -3.24
C MET A 522 -1.16 -28.98 -2.26
N ALA A 523 -1.18 -29.24 -0.95
CA ALA A 523 -0.98 -28.21 0.06
C ALA A 523 0.43 -27.58 -0.02
N ARG A 524 1.46 -28.37 -0.36
CA ARG A 524 2.83 -27.86 -0.57
C ARG A 524 2.94 -27.02 -1.84
N VAL A 525 2.29 -27.43 -2.93
CA VAL A 525 2.26 -26.66 -4.19
C VAL A 525 1.54 -25.32 -4.00
N ASP A 526 0.43 -25.29 -3.25
CA ASP A 526 -0.29 -24.05 -2.95
C ASP A 526 0.53 -23.11 -2.04
N ALA A 527 1.24 -23.66 -1.06
CA ALA A 527 2.15 -22.88 -0.21
C ALA A 527 3.32 -22.30 -1.02
N GLU A 528 3.93 -23.08 -1.93
CA GLU A 528 4.99 -22.61 -2.83
C GLU A 528 4.50 -21.57 -3.85
N ALA A 529 3.24 -21.67 -4.31
CA ALA A 529 2.64 -20.67 -5.18
C ALA A 529 2.43 -19.33 -4.45
N GLN A 530 2.00 -19.39 -3.18
CA GLN A 530 1.83 -18.21 -2.34
C GLN A 530 3.14 -17.55 -1.95
N THR A 531 4.20 -18.31 -1.66
CA THR A 531 5.53 -17.74 -1.38
C THR A 531 6.11 -17.09 -2.63
N LYS A 532 6.06 -17.74 -3.79
CA LYS A 532 6.49 -17.13 -5.07
C LYS A 532 5.70 -15.88 -5.46
N ALA A 533 4.42 -15.82 -5.11
CA ALA A 533 3.61 -14.60 -5.32
C ALA A 533 4.06 -13.45 -4.40
N ARG A 534 4.34 -13.75 -3.12
CA ARG A 534 4.88 -12.77 -2.16
C ARG A 534 6.28 -12.30 -2.56
N ASP A 535 7.15 -13.18 -3.01
CA ASP A 535 8.51 -12.81 -3.44
C ASP A 535 8.50 -11.89 -4.66
N ARG A 536 7.57 -12.10 -5.61
CA ARG A 536 7.36 -11.21 -6.75
C ARG A 536 6.81 -9.84 -6.31
N GLU A 537 5.98 -9.80 -5.29
CA GLU A 537 5.44 -8.54 -4.75
C GLU A 537 6.51 -7.76 -3.99
N ILE A 538 7.34 -8.45 -3.19
CA ILE A 538 8.52 -7.87 -2.54
C ILE A 538 9.48 -7.31 -3.59
N ALA A 539 9.82 -8.06 -4.64
CA ALA A 539 10.69 -7.57 -5.72
C ALA A 539 10.14 -6.31 -6.40
N ARG A 540 8.83 -6.26 -6.70
CA ARG A 540 8.19 -5.05 -7.25
C ARG A 540 8.24 -3.85 -6.31
N LEU A 541 8.09 -4.07 -5.01
CA LEU A 541 8.17 -3.01 -4.01
C LEU A 541 9.61 -2.51 -3.84
N THR A 542 10.60 -3.41 -3.91
CA THR A 542 12.03 -3.05 -3.91
C THR A 542 12.40 -2.26 -5.16
N ASP A 543 12.01 -2.69 -6.35
CA ASP A 543 12.26 -1.96 -7.60
C ASP A 543 11.65 -0.55 -7.58
N ARG A 544 10.46 -0.42 -6.98
CA ARG A 544 9.78 0.87 -6.80
C ARG A 544 10.49 1.76 -5.78
N ALA A 545 11.00 1.19 -4.69
CA ALA A 545 11.78 1.93 -3.70
C ALA A 545 13.08 2.45 -4.32
N ASP A 546 13.79 1.62 -5.08
CA ASP A 546 15.01 2.00 -5.79
C ASP A 546 14.76 3.08 -6.85
N ALA A 547 13.65 2.99 -7.58
CA ALA A 547 13.25 4.02 -8.55
C ALA A 547 12.95 5.37 -7.88
N LEU A 548 12.27 5.36 -6.73
CA LEU A 548 12.02 6.58 -5.94
C LEU A 548 13.31 7.15 -5.36
N GLN A 549 14.24 6.31 -4.93
CA GLN A 549 15.53 6.75 -4.41
C GLN A 549 16.41 7.38 -5.50
N ARG A 550 16.41 6.83 -6.72
CA ARG A 550 17.08 7.48 -7.87
C ARG A 550 16.45 8.82 -8.23
N ALA A 551 15.12 8.90 -8.25
CA ALA A 551 14.42 10.16 -8.51
C ALA A 551 14.74 11.22 -7.45
N LEU A 552 14.90 10.84 -6.18
CA LEU A 552 15.35 11.73 -5.11
C LEU A 552 16.76 12.26 -5.35
N ILE A 553 17.70 11.38 -5.74
CA ILE A 553 19.08 11.77 -6.08
C ILE A 553 19.10 12.74 -7.27
N ASP A 554 18.28 12.50 -8.30
CA ASP A 554 18.18 13.39 -9.46
C ASP A 554 17.63 14.77 -9.07
N VAL A 555 16.64 14.82 -8.18
CA VAL A 555 16.10 16.09 -7.65
C VAL A 555 17.16 16.84 -6.83
N GLU A 556 17.91 16.15 -5.98
CA GLU A 556 19.02 16.74 -5.22
C GLU A 556 20.11 17.29 -6.15
N ALA A 557 20.46 16.57 -7.22
CA ALA A 557 21.43 17.03 -8.21
C ALA A 557 20.96 18.30 -8.94
N VAL A 558 19.66 18.37 -9.30
CA VAL A 558 19.07 19.57 -9.92
C VAL A 558 19.06 20.74 -8.94
N MET A 559 18.79 20.50 -7.65
CA MET A 559 18.86 21.54 -6.62
C MET A 559 20.28 22.07 -6.45
N GLN A 560 21.29 21.20 -6.36
CA GLN A 560 22.70 21.61 -6.26
C GLN A 560 23.15 22.39 -7.51
N ALA A 561 22.72 21.99 -8.70
CA ALA A 561 23.01 22.72 -9.93
C ALA A 561 22.39 24.13 -9.91
N ARG A 562 21.16 24.27 -9.42
CA ARG A 562 20.50 25.58 -9.25
C ARG A 562 21.18 26.45 -8.19
N ASP A 563 21.58 25.88 -7.06
CA ASP A 563 22.28 26.63 -6.02
C ASP A 563 23.63 27.14 -6.54
N ALA A 564 24.35 26.32 -7.32
CA ALA A 564 25.58 26.76 -8.00
C ALA A 564 25.34 27.88 -9.02
N GLU A 565 24.20 27.88 -9.72
CA GLU A 565 23.81 28.95 -10.64
C GLU A 565 23.45 30.24 -9.90
N ILE A 566 22.77 30.14 -8.75
CA ILE A 566 22.48 31.29 -7.88
C ILE A 566 23.78 31.92 -7.37
N VAL A 567 24.76 31.12 -6.96
CA VAL A 567 26.07 31.63 -6.53
C VAL A 567 26.75 32.38 -7.68
N LYS A 568 26.79 31.81 -8.89
CA LYS A 568 27.36 32.50 -10.08
C LYS A 568 26.65 33.82 -10.41
N LEU A 569 25.33 33.86 -10.30
CA LEU A 569 24.56 35.08 -10.52
C LEU A 569 24.84 36.13 -9.43
N THR A 570 25.05 35.68 -8.18
CA THR A 570 25.41 36.56 -7.07
C THR A 570 26.80 37.16 -7.27
N ASP A 571 27.79 36.33 -7.62
CA ASP A 571 29.15 36.80 -7.94
C ASP A 571 29.13 37.80 -9.10
N ARG A 572 28.30 37.56 -10.12
CA ARG A 572 28.15 38.46 -11.27
C ARG A 572 27.55 39.82 -10.88
N ILE A 573 26.57 39.82 -9.97
CA ILE A 573 26.00 41.05 -9.44
C ILE A 573 27.06 41.85 -8.68
N ASP A 574 27.89 41.18 -7.89
CA ASP A 574 28.94 41.85 -7.13
C ASP A 574 30.09 42.37 -8.02
N GLU A 575 30.43 41.66 -9.11
CA GLU A 575 31.32 42.17 -10.16
C GLU A 575 30.78 43.45 -10.81
N LEU A 576 29.49 43.47 -11.17
CA LEU A 576 28.85 44.62 -11.79
C LEU A 576 28.84 45.83 -10.85
N LYS A 577 28.56 45.61 -9.56
CA LYS A 577 28.67 46.68 -8.53
C LYS A 577 30.08 47.24 -8.43
N LEU A 578 31.10 46.37 -8.40
CA LEU A 578 32.51 46.77 -8.40
C LEU A 578 32.89 47.58 -9.65
N GLU A 579 32.31 47.23 -10.80
CA GLU A 579 32.55 47.93 -12.05
C GLU A 579 31.85 49.30 -12.08
N ASP A 580 30.65 49.40 -11.51
CA ASP A 580 29.94 50.67 -11.34
C ASP A 580 30.64 51.57 -10.32
N ASP A 581 31.16 51.04 -9.22
CA ASP A 581 31.98 51.78 -8.27
C ASP A 581 33.28 52.29 -8.92
N ARG A 582 33.91 51.50 -9.79
CA ARG A 582 35.08 51.92 -10.58
C ARG A 582 34.73 53.01 -11.60
N LYS A 583 33.57 52.91 -12.27
CA LYS A 583 33.09 53.95 -13.20
C LYS A 583 32.74 55.23 -12.45
N ALA A 584 32.09 55.14 -11.30
CA ALA A 584 31.79 56.27 -10.42
C ALA A 584 33.08 56.95 -9.93
N ALA A 585 34.09 56.18 -9.52
CA ALA A 585 35.40 56.70 -9.16
C ALA A 585 36.11 57.37 -10.35
N LYS A 586 35.99 56.80 -11.56
CA LYS A 586 36.58 57.36 -12.80
C LYS A 586 35.91 58.67 -13.22
N ILE A 587 34.59 58.77 -13.06
CA ILE A 587 33.81 60.01 -13.27
C ILE A 587 34.22 61.07 -12.24
N ALA A 588 34.43 60.69 -10.98
CA ALA A 588 34.93 61.60 -9.95
C ALA A 588 36.35 62.12 -10.25
N THR A 589 37.22 61.32 -10.89
CA THR A 589 38.57 61.76 -11.30
C THR A 589 38.61 62.57 -12.60
N LEU A 590 37.59 62.48 -13.47
CA LEU A 590 37.51 63.24 -14.72
C LEU A 590 36.79 64.59 -14.56
N GLY A 591 36.39 64.95 -13.34
CA GLY A 591 35.65 66.18 -13.03
C GLY A 591 36.47 67.48 -12.98
N SER A 592 37.72 67.52 -13.48
CA SER A 592 38.54 68.73 -13.40
C SER A 592 38.89 69.41 -14.74
N GLU A 593 38.58 68.85 -15.92
CA GLU A 593 38.87 69.55 -17.19
C GLU A 593 37.84 69.26 -18.30
N SER A 594 37.39 70.34 -18.95
CA SER A 594 36.64 70.41 -20.22
C SER A 594 35.10 70.45 -20.15
N SER A 595 34.58 71.67 -20.34
CA SER A 595 33.16 72.04 -20.36
C SER A 595 32.43 71.79 -21.69
N VAL A 596 32.98 71.01 -22.62
CA VAL A 596 32.33 70.73 -23.93
C VAL A 596 31.92 69.26 -24.10
N GLY A 597 32.34 68.34 -23.20
CA GLY A 597 31.88 66.94 -23.17
C GLY A 597 30.65 66.69 -22.28
N LEU A 598 30.20 67.69 -21.53
CA LEU A 598 29.28 67.54 -20.41
C LEU A 598 27.83 67.28 -20.84
N GLU A 599 27.35 67.86 -21.95
CA GLU A 599 25.99 67.59 -22.46
C GLU A 599 25.86 66.17 -23.03
N LYS A 600 26.90 65.69 -23.75
CA LYS A 600 26.89 64.34 -24.33
C LYS A 600 27.00 63.26 -23.24
N LEU A 601 27.83 63.50 -22.21
CA LEU A 601 27.90 62.64 -21.02
C LEU A 601 26.65 62.73 -20.15
N GLN A 602 25.98 63.88 -20.05
CA GLN A 602 24.70 64.00 -19.36
C GLN A 602 23.58 63.26 -20.09
N GLN A 603 23.59 63.26 -21.43
CA GLN A 603 22.63 62.52 -22.23
C GLN A 603 22.90 61.00 -22.16
N GLU A 604 24.16 60.58 -22.23
CA GLU A 604 24.54 59.18 -22.00
C GLU A 604 24.25 58.74 -20.56
N CYS A 605 24.45 59.60 -19.55
CA CYS A 605 24.06 59.32 -18.17
C CYS A 605 22.54 59.26 -17.99
N ALA A 606 21.76 60.06 -18.74
CA ALA A 606 20.30 59.99 -18.71
C ALA A 606 19.78 58.70 -19.36
N GLU A 607 20.38 58.28 -20.47
CA GLU A 607 20.08 57.00 -21.12
C GLU A 607 20.49 55.81 -20.26
N LEU A 608 21.65 55.85 -19.62
CA LEU A 608 22.10 54.80 -18.70
C LEU A 608 21.23 54.74 -17.44
N ARG A 609 20.80 55.89 -16.88
CA ARG A 609 19.83 55.90 -15.77
C ARG A 609 18.46 55.37 -16.18
N SER A 610 18.02 55.64 -17.41
CA SER A 610 16.79 55.08 -17.97
C SER A 610 16.89 53.57 -18.15
N LYS A 611 18.01 53.07 -18.67
CA LYS A 611 18.29 51.63 -18.80
C LYS A 611 18.39 50.95 -17.44
N LEU A 612 19.12 51.53 -16.49
CA LEU A 612 19.22 51.02 -15.12
C LEU A 612 17.85 50.98 -14.44
N ALA A 613 17.03 52.02 -14.58
CA ALA A 613 15.67 52.01 -14.05
C ALA A 613 14.78 50.93 -14.71
N SER A 614 14.98 50.65 -16.00
CA SER A 614 14.28 49.55 -16.69
C SER A 614 14.74 48.17 -16.25
N GLU A 615 16.04 48.00 -15.99
CA GLU A 615 16.64 46.75 -15.49
C GLU A 615 16.29 46.52 -14.02
N GLU A 616 16.28 47.55 -13.18
CA GLU A 616 15.78 47.49 -11.80
C GLU A 616 14.29 47.17 -11.76
N MET A 617 13.47 47.73 -12.66
CA MET A 617 12.06 47.35 -12.78
C MET A 617 11.90 45.89 -13.23
N ALA A 618 12.74 45.41 -14.16
CA ALA A 618 12.73 44.01 -14.59
C ALA A 618 13.19 43.05 -13.47
N ALA A 619 14.23 43.42 -12.71
CA ALA A 619 14.72 42.66 -11.56
C ALA A 619 13.68 42.63 -10.43
N ASN A 620 13.04 43.76 -10.13
CA ASN A 620 11.95 43.83 -9.15
C ASN A 620 10.72 43.03 -9.60
N ALA A 621 10.40 43.01 -10.89
CA ALA A 621 9.33 42.17 -11.44
C ALA A 621 9.67 40.67 -11.38
N ALA A 622 10.92 40.30 -11.65
CA ALA A 622 11.39 38.93 -11.52
C ALA A 622 11.39 38.47 -10.04
N GLN A 623 11.80 39.34 -9.13
CA GLN A 623 11.77 39.10 -7.69
C GLN A 623 10.32 38.95 -7.19
N ALA A 624 9.41 39.81 -7.62
CA ALA A 624 7.98 39.68 -7.31
C ALA A 624 7.39 38.37 -7.87
N GLY A 625 7.83 37.92 -9.05
CA GLY A 625 7.45 36.62 -9.61
C GLY A 625 7.96 35.43 -8.78
N LEU A 626 9.20 35.51 -8.28
CA LEU A 626 9.78 34.50 -7.39
C LEU A 626 9.07 34.47 -6.03
N ASP A 627 8.76 35.62 -5.45
CA ASP A 627 8.03 35.71 -4.18
C ASP A 627 6.58 35.23 -4.34
N ALA A 628 5.94 35.49 -5.48
CA ALA A 628 4.63 34.91 -5.80
C ALA A 628 4.70 33.37 -5.94
N GLN A 629 5.75 32.84 -6.58
CA GLN A 629 5.96 31.39 -6.65
C GLN A 629 6.23 30.76 -5.29
N ARG A 630 7.05 31.40 -4.44
CA ARG A 630 7.30 30.94 -3.07
C ARG A 630 6.03 30.93 -2.24
N THR A 631 5.20 31.97 -2.36
CA THR A 631 3.91 32.06 -1.67
C THR A 631 2.93 31.00 -2.18
N ALA A 632 2.89 30.75 -3.49
CA ALA A 632 2.07 29.69 -4.08
C ALA A 632 2.51 28.30 -3.61
N ARG A 633 3.82 28.05 -3.54
CA ARG A 633 4.40 26.79 -3.03
C ARG A 633 4.10 26.59 -1.55
N TRP A 634 4.29 27.64 -0.73
CA TRP A 634 3.94 27.60 0.69
C TRP A 634 2.47 27.25 0.90
N ASN A 635 1.55 27.87 0.14
CA ASN A 635 0.12 27.57 0.22
C ASN A 635 -0.21 26.12 -0.19
N VAL A 636 0.54 25.53 -1.12
CA VAL A 636 0.38 24.11 -1.50
C VAL A 636 0.91 23.20 -0.40
N GLU A 637 2.08 23.48 0.17
CA GLU A 637 2.65 22.73 1.29
C GLU A 637 1.73 22.81 2.52
N GLU A 638 1.21 23.98 2.85
CA GLU A 638 0.25 24.18 3.96
C GLU A 638 -1.06 23.41 3.73
N ARG A 639 -1.59 23.39 2.50
CA ARG A 639 -2.75 22.57 2.12
C ARG A 639 -2.47 21.08 2.24
N MET A 640 -1.29 20.62 1.84
CA MET A 640 -0.89 19.22 1.97
C MET A 640 -0.75 18.83 3.43
N VAL A 641 -0.10 19.65 4.26
CA VAL A 641 0.03 19.40 5.72
C VAL A 641 -1.34 19.36 6.39
N THR A 642 -2.25 20.28 6.05
CA THR A 642 -3.63 20.26 6.59
C THR A 642 -4.45 19.07 6.08
N GLN A 643 -4.27 18.63 4.83
CA GLN A 643 -4.88 17.40 4.33
C GLN A 643 -4.34 16.15 5.04
N THR A 644 -3.03 16.04 5.24
CA THR A 644 -2.42 14.91 5.98
C THR A 644 -2.94 14.86 7.40
N ARG A 645 -3.03 16.00 8.09
CA ARG A 645 -3.59 16.08 9.45
C ARG A 645 -5.07 15.68 9.50
N LYS A 646 -5.88 16.06 8.50
CA LYS A 646 -7.28 15.60 8.37
C LYS A 646 -7.36 14.10 8.11
N MET A 647 -6.47 13.54 7.30
CA MET A 647 -6.40 12.10 7.03
C MET A 647 -6.03 11.31 8.29
N GLU A 648 -5.10 11.81 9.10
CA GLU A 648 -4.76 11.23 10.41
C GLU A 648 -5.94 11.29 11.38
N GLU A 649 -6.66 12.42 11.45
CA GLU A 649 -7.85 12.56 12.30
C GLU A 649 -8.98 11.61 11.86
N LEU A 650 -9.22 11.47 10.55
CA LEU A 650 -10.19 10.53 10.01
C LEU A 650 -9.77 9.08 10.26
N SER A 651 -8.49 8.75 10.11
CA SER A 651 -7.94 7.43 10.44
C SER A 651 -8.16 7.09 11.93
N GLY A 652 -7.94 8.05 12.82
CA GLY A 652 -8.24 7.93 14.25
C GLY A 652 -9.74 7.70 14.54
N LYS A 653 -10.63 8.40 13.83
CA LYS A 653 -12.09 8.20 13.95
C LYS A 653 -12.52 6.82 13.45
N VAL A 654 -11.96 6.35 12.32
CA VAL A 654 -12.25 5.01 11.78
C VAL A 654 -11.80 3.92 12.74
N THR A 655 -10.62 4.04 13.34
CA THR A 655 -10.15 3.08 14.35
C THR A 655 -11.02 3.09 15.60
N ALA A 656 -11.46 4.27 16.07
CA ALA A 656 -12.39 4.38 17.18
C ALA A 656 -13.76 3.72 16.88
N LEU A 657 -14.35 4.00 15.71
CA LEU A 657 -15.61 3.39 15.28
C LEU A 657 -15.48 1.87 15.10
N THR A 658 -14.34 1.39 14.61
CA THR A 658 -14.07 -0.05 14.47
C THR A 658 -14.01 -0.73 15.85
N ALA A 659 -13.37 -0.08 16.83
CA ALA A 659 -13.34 -0.57 18.21
C ALA A 659 -14.74 -0.57 18.86
N GLU A 660 -15.56 0.45 18.61
CA GLU A 660 -16.96 0.47 19.07
C GLU A 660 -17.80 -0.62 18.42
N LEU A 661 -17.64 -0.85 17.11
CA LEU A 661 -18.30 -1.94 16.39
C LEU A 661 -17.90 -3.32 16.94
N GLN A 662 -16.63 -3.52 17.29
CA GLN A 662 -16.20 -4.75 17.96
C GLN A 662 -16.88 -4.93 19.32
N ARG A 663 -16.93 -3.88 20.15
CA ARG A 663 -17.62 -3.93 21.45
C ARG A 663 -19.12 -4.20 21.33
N THR A 664 -19.80 -3.62 20.33
CA THR A 664 -21.23 -3.90 20.10
C THR A 664 -21.44 -5.32 19.60
N ASN A 665 -20.59 -5.83 18.70
CA ASN A 665 -20.61 -7.22 18.27
C ASN A 665 -20.39 -8.20 19.42
N GLU A 666 -19.45 -7.92 20.34
CA GLU A 666 -19.25 -8.72 21.55
C GLU A 666 -20.48 -8.70 22.47
N LYS A 667 -21.13 -7.54 22.64
CA LYS A 667 -22.41 -7.44 23.37
C LYS A 667 -23.50 -8.28 22.69
N CYS A 668 -23.64 -8.20 21.38
CA CYS A 668 -24.60 -9.02 20.63
C CYS A 668 -24.30 -10.51 20.76
N ALA A 669 -23.03 -10.92 20.76
CA ALA A 669 -22.63 -12.31 20.98
C ALA A 669 -23.02 -12.80 22.39
N ARG A 670 -22.84 -11.97 23.42
CA ARG A 670 -23.31 -12.26 24.79
C ARG A 670 -24.82 -12.41 24.85
N TYR A 671 -25.58 -11.49 24.26
CA TYR A 671 -27.05 -11.59 24.20
C TYR A 671 -27.52 -12.85 23.47
N ARG A 672 -26.87 -13.26 22.38
CA ARG A 672 -27.18 -14.52 21.69
C ARG A 672 -26.89 -15.74 22.57
N SER A 673 -25.79 -15.72 23.32
CA SER A 673 -25.44 -16.77 24.28
C SER A 673 -26.46 -16.88 25.41
N GLU A 674 -26.86 -15.76 26.02
CA GLU A 674 -27.89 -15.70 27.07
C GLU A 674 -29.26 -16.15 26.57
N ARG A 675 -29.67 -15.70 25.38
CA ARG A 675 -30.90 -16.17 24.73
C ARG A 675 -30.87 -17.68 24.49
N ASN A 676 -29.75 -18.24 24.07
CA ASN A 676 -29.60 -19.69 23.87
C ASN A 676 -29.63 -20.44 25.21
N LYS A 677 -29.07 -19.88 26.29
CA LYS A 677 -29.22 -20.44 27.65
C LYS A 677 -30.68 -20.45 28.10
N ALA A 678 -31.37 -19.31 28.00
CA ALA A 678 -32.78 -19.19 28.35
C ALA A 678 -33.66 -20.16 27.54
N ARG A 679 -33.39 -20.32 26.24
CA ARG A 679 -34.09 -21.29 25.39
C ARG A 679 -33.90 -22.73 25.87
N LYS A 680 -32.67 -23.13 26.20
CA LYS A 680 -32.38 -24.47 26.75
C LYS A 680 -33.04 -24.68 28.11
N GLU A 681 -33.17 -23.63 28.91
CA GLU A 681 -33.82 -23.69 30.22
C GLU A 681 -35.34 -23.87 30.08
N ILE A 682 -35.97 -23.14 29.16
CA ILE A 682 -37.38 -23.33 28.78
C ILE A 682 -37.61 -24.76 28.27
N GLU A 683 -36.72 -25.27 27.41
CA GLU A 683 -36.81 -26.63 26.87
C GLU A 683 -36.70 -27.69 27.98
N ARG A 684 -35.81 -27.50 28.96
CA ARG A 684 -35.75 -28.36 30.15
C ARG A 684 -37.00 -28.28 31.02
N MET A 685 -37.58 -27.09 31.18
CA MET A 685 -38.84 -26.94 31.92
C MET A 685 -40.00 -27.64 31.21
N ALA A 686 -40.06 -27.54 29.88
CA ALA A 686 -41.06 -28.21 29.06
C ALA A 686 -40.94 -29.75 29.09
N ILE A 687 -39.74 -30.31 29.27
CA ILE A 687 -39.54 -31.76 29.46
C ILE A 687 -39.96 -32.23 30.86
N ARG A 688 -39.91 -31.33 31.87
CA ARG A 688 -40.29 -31.65 33.25
C ARG A 688 -41.81 -31.58 33.49
N LEU A 689 -42.50 -30.70 32.76
CA LEU A 689 -43.96 -30.64 32.68
C LEU A 689 -44.48 -31.81 31.85
#